data_AF-A0A9E4WJL3-F1
#
_entry.id   AF-A0A9E4WJL3-F1
#
_cell.length_a   1.000
_cell.length_b   1.000
_cell.length_c   1.000
_cell.angle_alpha   90.00
_cell.angle_beta   90.00
_cell.angle_gamma   90.00
#
_symmetry.space_group_name_H-M   'P 1'
#
loop_
_entity.id
_entity.type
_entity.pdbx_description
1 polymer ?
#
loop_
_entity_poly.entity_id
_entity_poly.type
_entity_poly.pdbx_seq_one_letter_code
_entity_poly.pdbx_strand_id
1 'polypeptide(L)'
;MRRPSLVALIAVTVLFAGAALPARAADPVGENGVMVVLIDEGASPVQRDLDAAETVALTMARGTAAGTIAAAAYGVETNEIVSARSGPEGTRLVDDVISSVRSLDIGPARSDQFAALTASFAFLSRVDAAPGSRVAFITSGRILGESENTRERLRSVANLFAAEGWVIDVVTLPSTEPVLRDLMSGLATGSDGVFYDTGTAAGIIAIFEDFSKLTLAGAMDVEMHDNSATVVTLDIAPHTTLFSTVFIRQHSAVDVAVFSPNGTRAAPEMENVEIRETPSAVIIRIYSPVPGNWSLQGVGPASKLVATVDIDNPLVLKMIEQPPLPVGEPAIIEAAAFVGESPQLLSGAVIEATIRKASGTTEVVVLNDRGEDGDRFANDGIYSVRLSAPKSQGINSVSLELSWTDYAAVKRSSTAFRSESFPTLSLVEVTNVDTTAGKYATVARVQVRAGDYPFLMSAADIKAVLNGAGGQIAAIVLAVDEPEPGRAWEFDIAAIIPESGAYEIEVVLDSTFEGRAYSRTAPIVTTHAVILEEPLKFLGLPLWVVPTFGVLLVLLAGFAIWTRRKTSPFGYILDDQDRVVVDFARLERTVYQKLFSRNAVEASEAPGLPFAGGTFKFSGGDQVKLVHKRAAGDPSMRVNSRPAGPETELGDDVWLGVGGRLLTFQREHHSAVASSPDTTDSAAEHGITDIASAQAGD
;
A
#
# COMPACT_ATOMS: atom_id res chain seq x y z
N MET A 1 -18.93 -25.92 -18.28
CA MET A 1 -19.68 -26.57 -17.18
C MET A 1 -18.88 -26.39 -15.90
N ARG A 2 -19.54 -25.99 -14.81
CA ARG A 2 -19.02 -25.63 -13.47
C ARG A 2 -18.25 -24.30 -13.40
N ARG A 3 -18.96 -23.29 -12.86
CA ARG A 3 -18.47 -21.96 -12.49
C ARG A 3 -17.53 -22.08 -11.28
N PRO A 4 -16.40 -21.35 -11.22
CA PRO A 4 -15.64 -21.22 -10.01
C PRO A 4 -16.32 -20.22 -9.06
N SER A 5 -16.29 -20.60 -7.80
CA SER A 5 -16.82 -19.95 -6.62
C SER A 5 -16.28 -18.54 -6.43
N LEU A 6 -17.22 -17.59 -6.32
CA LEU A 6 -17.05 -16.26 -5.78
C LEU A 6 -16.56 -16.40 -4.32
N VAL A 7 -15.27 -16.16 -4.09
CA VAL A 7 -14.72 -16.03 -2.73
C VAL A 7 -15.24 -14.70 -2.20
N ALA A 8 -16.25 -14.77 -1.33
CA ALA A 8 -16.81 -13.63 -0.64
C ALA A 8 -15.72 -13.00 0.24
N LEU A 9 -15.41 -11.74 -0.06
CA LEU A 9 -14.65 -10.83 0.77
C LEU A 9 -15.43 -10.65 2.08
N ILE A 10 -15.09 -11.42 3.11
CA ILE A 10 -15.58 -11.16 4.48
C ILE A 10 -14.77 -9.97 4.99
N ALA A 11 -15.28 -8.77 4.71
CA ALA A 11 -14.95 -7.60 5.50
C ALA A 11 -15.43 -7.87 6.93
N VAL A 12 -14.52 -8.24 7.82
CA VAL A 12 -14.76 -8.25 9.26
C VAL A 12 -14.92 -6.79 9.68
N THR A 13 -16.12 -6.28 9.48
CA THR A 13 -16.59 -5.06 10.13
C THR A 13 -16.75 -5.47 11.59
N VAL A 14 -15.73 -5.21 12.40
CA VAL A 14 -15.89 -5.24 13.86
C VAL A 14 -16.90 -4.14 14.16
N LEU A 15 -18.16 -4.54 14.26
CA LEU A 15 -19.18 -3.74 14.90
C LEU A 15 -18.64 -3.53 16.32
N PHE A 16 -18.15 -2.33 16.59
CA PHE A 16 -18.20 -1.79 17.94
C PHE A 16 -19.68 -1.76 18.30
N ALA A 17 -20.19 -2.88 18.84
CA ALA A 17 -21.24 -2.78 19.84
C ALA A 17 -20.69 -1.76 20.83
N GLY A 18 -21.35 -0.61 20.93
CA GLY A 18 -21.04 0.37 21.95
C GLY A 18 -21.15 -0.34 23.30
N ALA A 19 -20.04 -0.87 23.78
CA ALA A 19 -19.70 -0.72 25.17
C ALA A 19 -19.84 0.78 25.37
N ALA A 20 -20.92 1.16 26.07
CA ALA A 20 -20.99 2.49 26.63
C ALA A 20 -19.61 2.72 27.24
N LEU A 21 -18.83 3.63 26.64
CA LEU A 21 -17.83 4.36 27.38
C LEU A 21 -18.52 4.67 28.72
N PRO A 22 -17.94 4.40 29.89
CA PRO A 22 -18.53 4.89 31.12
C PRO A 22 -18.61 6.40 30.91
N ALA A 23 -19.80 6.87 30.55
CA ALA A 23 -20.08 8.27 30.43
C ALA A 23 -19.68 8.78 31.80
N ARG A 24 -18.68 9.67 31.87
CA ARG A 24 -18.35 10.38 33.10
C ARG A 24 -19.69 10.87 33.65
N ALA A 25 -20.16 10.21 34.71
CA ALA A 25 -21.58 10.18 34.99
C ALA A 25 -22.05 11.59 35.31
N ALA A 26 -23.19 11.94 34.71
CA ALA A 26 -23.93 13.15 35.00
C ALA A 26 -24.20 13.26 36.52
N ASP A 27 -24.57 14.45 36.98
CA ASP A 27 -25.11 14.61 38.33
C ASP A 27 -26.19 13.54 38.62
N PRO A 28 -26.26 12.93 39.83
CA PRO A 28 -27.16 11.82 40.12
C PRO A 28 -28.64 12.11 39.85
N VAL A 29 -29.07 13.38 39.84
CA VAL A 29 -30.45 13.78 39.50
C VAL A 29 -30.54 14.80 38.36
N GLY A 30 -29.42 15.40 37.94
CA GLY A 30 -29.38 16.43 36.90
C GLY A 30 -29.89 17.81 37.38
N GLU A 31 -29.86 18.82 36.49
CA GLU A 31 -30.14 20.22 36.88
C GLU A 31 -31.58 20.49 37.33
N ASN A 32 -32.55 19.71 36.84
CA ASN A 32 -33.97 19.87 37.17
C ASN A 32 -34.50 18.75 38.09
N GLY A 33 -33.64 17.81 38.49
CA GLY A 33 -34.04 16.69 39.33
C GLY A 33 -34.06 17.04 40.82
N VAL A 34 -34.74 16.19 41.58
CA VAL A 34 -34.86 16.30 43.03
C VAL A 34 -34.30 15.04 43.68
N MET A 35 -33.41 15.20 44.67
CA MET A 35 -32.95 14.14 45.56
C MET A 35 -33.65 14.26 46.90
N VAL A 36 -34.48 13.30 47.29
CA VAL A 36 -35.15 13.26 48.61
C VAL A 36 -34.40 12.29 49.52
N VAL A 37 -33.78 12.78 50.59
CA VAL A 37 -33.10 11.96 51.59
C VAL A 37 -34.04 11.71 52.79
N LEU A 38 -34.48 10.48 52.95
CA LEU A 38 -35.32 10.05 54.07
C LEU A 38 -34.51 9.24 55.06
N ILE A 39 -34.46 9.70 56.32
CA ILE A 39 -33.66 9.07 57.38
C ILE A 39 -34.58 8.45 58.44
N ASP A 40 -34.48 7.14 58.65
CA ASP A 40 -35.23 6.42 59.67
C ASP A 40 -34.77 6.82 61.08
N GLU A 41 -35.68 7.40 61.87
CA GLU A 41 -35.48 7.72 63.28
C GLU A 41 -35.15 6.48 64.12
N GLY A 42 -35.56 5.30 63.65
CA GLY A 42 -35.17 4.02 64.22
C GLY A 42 -33.65 3.81 64.23
N ALA A 43 -32.85 4.56 63.49
CA ALA A 43 -31.38 4.50 63.57
C ALA A 43 -30.84 4.98 64.93
N SER A 44 -31.53 5.90 65.62
CA SER A 44 -30.98 6.58 66.81
C SER A 44 -30.57 5.67 67.97
N PRO A 45 -31.28 4.56 68.29
CA PRO A 45 -30.92 3.68 69.41
C PRO A 45 -29.67 2.82 69.16
N VAL A 46 -29.19 2.71 67.90
CA VAL A 46 -28.06 1.85 67.53
C VAL A 46 -26.96 2.72 66.91
N GLN A 47 -25.89 2.99 67.66
CA GLN A 47 -24.81 3.88 67.21
C GLN A 47 -24.27 3.51 65.82
N ARG A 48 -24.08 2.21 65.55
CA ARG A 48 -23.61 1.72 64.25
C ARG A 48 -24.56 2.05 63.09
N ASP A 49 -25.87 2.06 63.35
CA ASP A 49 -26.86 2.44 62.35
C ASP A 49 -26.85 3.95 62.12
N LEU A 50 -26.74 4.74 63.19
CA LEU A 50 -26.64 6.19 63.10
C LEU A 50 -25.38 6.62 62.33
N ASP A 51 -24.23 6.02 62.65
CA ASP A 51 -22.95 6.28 61.97
C ASP A 51 -23.03 5.95 60.47
N ALA A 52 -23.67 4.85 60.11
CA ALA A 52 -23.90 4.45 58.73
C ALA A 52 -24.89 5.39 58.01
N ALA A 53 -26.01 5.73 58.65
CA ALA A 53 -27.02 6.64 58.12
C ALA A 53 -26.41 8.01 57.79
N GLU A 54 -25.62 8.57 58.70
CA GLU A 54 -24.92 9.84 58.51
C GLU A 54 -23.89 9.76 57.39
N THR A 55 -23.06 8.71 57.38
CA THR A 55 -22.05 8.51 56.34
C THR A 55 -22.69 8.47 54.96
N VAL A 56 -23.79 7.73 54.80
CA VAL A 56 -24.49 7.61 53.53
C VAL A 56 -25.20 8.90 53.14
N ALA A 57 -26.01 9.47 54.03
CA ALA A 57 -26.80 10.66 53.76
C ALA A 57 -25.91 11.84 53.35
N LEU A 58 -24.80 12.08 54.09
CA LEU A 58 -23.85 13.13 53.74
C LEU A 58 -23.11 12.84 52.44
N THR A 59 -22.77 11.59 52.15
CA THR A 59 -22.11 11.21 50.88
C THR A 59 -23.03 11.46 49.68
N MET A 60 -24.29 11.03 49.77
CA MET A 60 -25.29 11.25 48.72
C MET A 60 -25.59 12.74 48.52
N ALA A 61 -25.73 13.51 49.61
CA ALA A 61 -25.96 14.95 49.55
C ALA A 61 -24.78 15.71 48.92
N ARG A 62 -23.54 15.36 49.29
CA ARG A 62 -22.32 15.96 48.72
C ARG A 62 -22.08 15.56 47.27
N GLY A 63 -22.53 14.37 46.87
CA GLY A 63 -22.46 13.87 45.50
C GLY A 63 -23.47 14.49 44.55
N THR A 64 -24.53 15.09 45.10
CA THR A 64 -25.58 15.77 44.35
C THR A 64 -25.24 17.26 44.23
N ALA A 65 -24.66 17.66 43.10
CA ALA A 65 -24.14 19.01 42.87
C ALA A 65 -25.12 19.95 42.15
N ALA A 66 -26.12 19.41 41.46
CA ALA A 66 -27.14 20.10 40.69
C ALA A 66 -28.55 19.70 41.16
N GLY A 67 -29.56 20.48 40.77
CA GLY A 67 -30.94 20.26 41.17
C GLY A 67 -31.27 20.73 42.59
N THR A 68 -32.18 20.01 43.24
CA THR A 68 -32.69 20.30 44.59
C THR A 68 -32.48 19.10 45.50
N ILE A 69 -32.05 19.34 46.74
CA ILE A 69 -32.02 18.33 47.80
C ILE A 69 -33.19 18.61 48.74
N ALA A 70 -34.02 17.61 48.97
CA ALA A 70 -35.03 17.59 50.02
C ALA A 70 -34.67 16.55 51.07
N ALA A 71 -35.01 16.79 52.33
CA ALA A 71 -34.70 15.86 53.41
C ALA A 71 -35.78 15.85 54.48
N ALA A 72 -35.98 14.68 55.10
CA ALA A 72 -36.79 14.51 56.30
C ALA A 72 -36.33 13.30 57.10
N ALA A 73 -36.60 13.34 58.41
CA ALA A 73 -36.56 12.16 59.25
C ALA A 73 -37.97 11.52 59.31
N TYR A 74 -38.03 10.21 59.50
CA TYR A 74 -39.30 9.51 59.67
C TYR A 74 -39.22 8.43 60.76
N GLY A 75 -40.28 8.36 61.55
CA GLY A 75 -40.47 7.38 62.60
C GLY A 75 -41.86 6.74 62.48
N VAL A 76 -42.67 6.86 63.52
CA VAL A 76 -44.11 6.52 63.44
C VAL A 76 -44.86 7.51 62.54
N GLU A 77 -44.41 8.76 62.51
CA GLU A 77 -44.86 9.80 61.57
C GLU A 77 -43.66 10.29 60.75
N THR A 78 -43.92 10.90 59.60
CA THR A 78 -42.87 11.51 58.76
C THR A 78 -42.83 13.01 59.03
N ASN A 79 -41.66 13.53 59.37
CA ASN A 79 -41.47 14.97 59.55
C ASN A 79 -41.67 15.70 58.21
N GLU A 80 -41.89 17.01 58.27
CA GLU A 80 -42.07 17.81 57.05
C GLU A 80 -40.84 17.68 56.13
N ILE A 81 -41.08 17.34 54.87
CA ILE A 81 -40.03 17.30 53.85
C ILE A 81 -39.71 18.73 53.43
N VAL A 82 -38.54 19.21 53.86
CA VAL A 82 -38.00 20.52 53.53
C VAL A 82 -36.99 20.37 52.41
N SER A 83 -36.83 21.40 51.57
CA SER A 83 -35.91 21.38 50.44
C SER A 83 -35.01 22.62 50.38
N ALA A 84 -33.80 22.42 49.88
CA ALA A 84 -32.82 23.46 49.62
C ALA A 84 -32.09 23.19 48.29
N ARG A 85 -31.40 24.19 47.76
CA ARG A 85 -30.59 24.01 46.55
C ARG A 85 -29.46 23.01 46.81
N SER A 86 -29.18 22.14 45.83
CA SER A 86 -28.02 21.23 45.88
C SER A 86 -26.70 21.97 46.14
N GLY A 87 -25.70 21.25 46.65
CA GLY A 87 -24.43 21.83 47.11
C GLY A 87 -24.42 22.15 48.62
N PRO A 88 -23.76 23.23 49.06
CA PRO A 88 -23.58 23.51 50.49
C PRO A 88 -24.87 23.71 51.29
N GLU A 89 -25.93 24.23 50.67
CA GLU A 89 -27.24 24.42 51.31
C GLU A 89 -27.96 23.10 51.55
N GLY A 90 -28.08 22.27 50.52
CA GLY A 90 -28.66 20.93 50.64
C GLY A 90 -27.85 20.00 51.54
N THR A 91 -26.51 20.10 51.53
CA THR A 91 -25.68 19.33 52.47
C THR A 91 -25.95 19.73 53.92
N ARG A 92 -26.10 21.04 54.21
CA ARG A 92 -26.45 21.52 55.54
C ARG A 92 -27.85 21.08 55.97
N LEU A 93 -28.82 21.13 55.06
CA LEU A 93 -30.17 20.64 55.33
C LEU A 93 -30.15 19.17 55.77
N VAL A 94 -29.40 18.32 55.08
CA VAL A 94 -29.26 16.90 55.45
C VAL A 94 -28.54 16.73 56.80
N ASP A 95 -27.52 17.54 57.07
CA ASP A 95 -26.81 17.56 58.36
C ASP A 95 -27.72 17.98 59.54
N ASP A 96 -28.61 18.94 59.31
CA ASP A 96 -29.62 19.37 60.29
C ASP A 96 -30.62 18.24 60.59
N VAL A 97 -31.06 17.50 59.57
CA VAL A 97 -31.94 16.32 59.75
C VAL A 97 -31.22 15.22 60.50
N ILE A 98 -29.96 14.90 60.17
CA ILE A 98 -29.15 13.91 60.91
C ILE A 98 -29.00 14.31 62.38
N SER A 99 -28.71 15.60 62.63
CA SER A 99 -28.58 16.15 63.98
C SER A 99 -29.88 15.99 64.78
N SER A 100 -31.04 16.17 64.14
CA SER A 100 -32.35 15.93 64.77
C SER A 100 -32.54 14.45 65.16
N VAL A 101 -32.20 13.51 64.27
CA VAL A 101 -32.29 12.07 64.55
C VAL A 101 -31.34 11.66 65.67
N ARG A 102 -30.12 12.20 65.69
CA ARG A 102 -29.13 11.96 66.76
C ARG A 102 -29.60 12.45 68.12
N SER A 103 -30.40 13.52 68.16
CA SER A 103 -30.91 14.10 69.41
C SER A 103 -32.07 13.32 70.04
N LEU A 104 -32.59 12.28 69.36
CA LEU A 104 -33.65 11.43 69.89
C LEU A 104 -33.11 10.50 70.98
N ASP A 105 -33.47 10.79 72.24
CA ASP A 105 -33.09 9.98 73.41
C ASP A 105 -33.39 8.48 73.23
N ILE A 106 -34.55 8.15 72.66
CA ILE A 106 -34.94 6.79 72.23
C ILE A 106 -35.80 6.93 70.97
N GLY A 107 -35.24 6.64 69.80
CA GLY A 107 -35.99 6.57 68.54
C GLY A 107 -37.05 5.45 68.54
N PRO A 108 -37.98 5.46 67.59
CA PRO A 108 -39.04 4.45 67.52
C PRO A 108 -38.46 3.04 67.30
N ALA A 109 -39.02 2.06 67.99
CA ALA A 109 -38.62 0.65 67.81
C ALA A 109 -38.96 0.12 66.40
N ARG A 110 -39.98 0.70 65.76
CA ARG A 110 -40.46 0.41 64.41
C ARG A 110 -40.99 1.70 63.79
N SER A 111 -40.71 1.90 62.51
CA SER A 111 -41.09 3.11 61.74
C SER A 111 -42.13 2.78 60.68
N ASP A 112 -42.88 3.77 60.19
CA ASP A 112 -43.85 3.60 59.10
C ASP A 112 -43.20 3.95 57.75
N GLN A 113 -42.53 2.96 57.15
CA GLN A 113 -41.86 3.09 55.85
C GLN A 113 -42.85 3.40 54.73
N PHE A 114 -44.09 2.91 54.82
CA PHE A 114 -45.10 3.16 53.79
C PHE A 114 -45.56 4.61 53.81
N ALA A 115 -45.81 5.16 55.00
CA ALA A 115 -46.15 6.57 55.16
C ALA A 115 -45.04 7.48 54.66
N ALA A 116 -43.78 7.18 54.98
CA ALA A 116 -42.62 7.95 54.53
C ALA A 116 -42.50 7.99 52.99
N LEU A 117 -42.65 6.85 52.32
CA LEU A 117 -42.63 6.79 50.85
C LEU A 117 -43.84 7.47 50.20
N THR A 118 -45.01 7.42 50.85
CA THR A 118 -46.20 8.13 50.38
C THR A 118 -46.03 9.64 50.52
N ALA A 119 -45.41 10.10 51.62
CA ALA A 119 -45.10 11.51 51.85
C ALA A 119 -44.09 12.04 50.81
N SER A 120 -43.04 11.27 50.49
CA SER A 120 -42.09 11.64 49.44
C SER A 120 -42.72 11.63 48.05
N PHE A 121 -43.59 10.66 47.72
CA PHE A 121 -44.34 10.68 46.46
C PHE A 121 -45.21 11.94 46.34
N ALA A 122 -45.95 12.29 47.40
CA ALA A 122 -46.78 13.48 47.44
C ALA A 122 -45.95 14.78 47.36
N PHE A 123 -44.76 14.81 47.96
CA PHE A 123 -43.82 15.91 47.85
C PHE A 123 -43.34 16.07 46.40
N LEU A 124 -42.82 15.01 45.78
CA LEU A 124 -42.33 15.02 44.39
C LEU A 124 -43.41 15.44 43.40
N SER A 125 -44.63 14.94 43.59
CA SER A 125 -45.80 15.33 42.79
C SER A 125 -46.15 16.81 42.95
N ARG A 126 -46.06 17.35 44.18
CA ARG A 126 -46.38 18.76 44.46
C ARG A 126 -45.37 19.72 43.84
N VAL A 127 -44.10 19.32 43.77
CA VAL A 127 -43.03 20.14 43.19
C VAL A 127 -42.82 19.89 41.69
N ASP A 128 -43.65 19.04 41.07
CA ASP A 128 -43.55 18.65 39.65
C ASP A 128 -42.14 18.14 39.30
N ALA A 129 -41.65 17.19 40.10
CA ALA A 129 -40.29 16.69 39.99
C ALA A 129 -40.03 16.01 38.64
N ALA A 130 -38.94 16.36 37.98
CA ALA A 130 -38.59 15.79 36.67
C ALA A 130 -38.33 14.27 36.75
N PRO A 131 -38.59 13.51 35.68
CA PRO A 131 -38.12 12.13 35.55
C PRO A 131 -36.61 12.04 35.79
N GLY A 132 -36.17 10.99 36.49
CA GLY A 132 -34.80 10.85 37.01
C GLY A 132 -34.59 11.42 38.42
N SER A 133 -35.62 12.01 39.04
CA SER A 133 -35.60 12.36 40.48
C SER A 133 -35.54 11.10 41.34
N ARG A 134 -34.85 11.19 42.48
CA ARG A 134 -34.47 10.03 43.32
C ARG A 134 -34.90 10.22 44.77
N VAL A 135 -35.27 9.13 45.42
CA VAL A 135 -35.47 9.05 46.87
C VAL A 135 -34.39 8.15 47.45
N ALA A 136 -33.48 8.72 48.23
CA ALA A 136 -32.55 7.98 49.08
C ALA A 136 -33.26 7.57 50.37
N PHE A 137 -33.76 6.33 50.39
CA PHE A 137 -34.53 5.76 51.48
C PHE A 137 -33.65 4.98 52.46
N ILE A 138 -33.23 5.64 53.54
CA ILE A 138 -32.31 5.10 54.54
C ILE A 138 -33.11 4.50 55.69
N THR A 139 -33.08 3.17 55.83
CA THR A 139 -33.95 2.44 56.77
C THR A 139 -33.25 1.36 57.60
N SER A 140 -33.67 1.23 58.86
CA SER A 140 -33.33 0.08 59.72
C SER A 140 -34.14 -1.18 59.39
N GLY A 141 -35.08 -1.09 58.44
CA GLY A 141 -35.94 -2.18 58.00
C GLY A 141 -36.95 -2.66 59.04
N ARG A 142 -37.02 -2.06 60.23
CA ARG A 142 -37.99 -2.41 61.27
C ARG A 142 -39.34 -1.77 60.97
N ILE A 143 -40.24 -2.54 60.36
CA ILE A 143 -41.53 -2.05 59.85
C ILE A 143 -42.62 -2.03 60.93
N LEU A 144 -43.30 -0.90 61.08
CA LEU A 144 -44.49 -0.74 61.92
C LEU A 144 -45.69 -1.44 61.27
N GLY A 145 -46.41 -2.27 62.02
CA GLY A 145 -47.55 -3.03 61.47
C GLY A 145 -47.15 -4.02 60.37
N GLU A 146 -45.95 -4.58 60.47
CA GLU A 146 -45.39 -5.54 59.51
C GLU A 146 -46.33 -6.74 59.29
N SER A 147 -46.69 -6.97 58.03
CA SER A 147 -47.57 -8.04 57.56
C SER A 147 -47.35 -8.26 56.07
N GLU A 148 -47.78 -9.40 55.51
CA GLU A 148 -47.71 -9.64 54.05
C GLU A 148 -48.40 -8.54 53.24
N ASN A 149 -49.54 -8.02 53.70
CA ASN A 149 -50.22 -6.90 53.07
C ASN A 149 -49.35 -5.62 53.06
N THR A 150 -48.68 -5.32 54.19
CA THR A 150 -47.76 -4.18 54.28
C THR A 150 -46.59 -4.33 53.30
N ARG A 151 -46.06 -5.54 53.11
CA ARG A 151 -45.00 -5.84 52.13
C ARG A 151 -45.48 -5.66 50.69
N GLU A 152 -46.67 -6.15 50.35
CA GLU A 152 -47.28 -5.97 49.03
C GLU A 152 -47.54 -4.49 48.70
N ARG A 153 -47.97 -3.72 49.70
CA ARG A 153 -48.17 -2.27 49.56
C ARG A 153 -46.87 -1.54 49.27
N LEU A 154 -45.77 -1.87 49.95
CA LEU A 154 -44.45 -1.30 49.65
C LEU A 154 -44.01 -1.61 48.21
N ARG A 155 -44.17 -2.85 47.75
CA ARG A 155 -43.89 -3.21 46.34
C ARG A 155 -44.75 -2.42 45.36
N SER A 156 -46.01 -2.17 45.71
CA SER A 156 -46.93 -1.37 44.88
C SER A 156 -46.49 0.09 44.78
N VAL A 157 -45.91 0.66 45.85
CA VAL A 157 -45.37 2.03 45.84
C VAL A 157 -44.20 2.15 44.88
N ALA A 158 -43.28 1.17 44.85
CA ALA A 158 -42.20 1.17 43.86
C ALA A 158 -42.70 1.31 42.42
N ASN A 159 -43.75 0.58 42.05
CA ASN A 159 -44.36 0.68 40.72
C ASN A 159 -44.94 2.08 40.43
N LEU A 160 -45.44 2.79 41.45
CA LEU A 160 -45.93 4.16 41.29
C LEU A 160 -44.79 5.13 41.00
N PHE A 161 -43.66 5.01 41.71
CA PHE A 161 -42.47 5.81 41.43
C PHE A 161 -41.94 5.56 40.01
N ALA A 162 -41.83 4.28 39.62
CA ALA A 162 -41.39 3.91 38.27
C ALA A 162 -42.31 4.47 37.17
N ALA A 163 -43.63 4.52 37.41
CA ALA A 163 -44.58 5.07 36.44
C ALA A 163 -44.38 6.57 36.16
N GLU A 164 -43.92 7.34 37.16
CA GLU A 164 -43.57 8.76 37.03
C GLU A 164 -42.11 8.97 36.56
N GLY A 165 -41.35 7.88 36.36
CA GLY A 165 -39.92 7.93 36.05
C GLY A 165 -39.06 8.39 37.22
N TRP A 166 -39.53 8.25 38.46
CA TRP A 166 -38.77 8.49 39.68
C TRP A 166 -38.24 7.18 40.25
N VAL A 167 -37.15 7.29 41.00
CA VAL A 167 -36.37 6.15 41.47
C VAL A 167 -36.30 6.13 42.99
N ILE A 168 -36.38 4.95 43.60
CA ILE A 168 -36.13 4.75 45.03
C ILE A 168 -34.82 3.99 45.21
N ASP A 169 -33.80 4.67 45.69
CA ASP A 169 -32.58 4.02 46.17
C ASP A 169 -32.77 3.62 47.62
N VAL A 170 -32.59 2.35 47.93
CA VAL A 170 -32.83 1.84 49.29
C VAL A 170 -31.51 1.54 49.96
N VAL A 171 -31.28 2.19 51.10
CA VAL A 171 -30.09 2.01 51.93
C VAL A 171 -30.52 1.30 53.21
N THR A 172 -30.08 0.06 53.37
CA THR A 172 -30.37 -0.72 54.59
C THR A 172 -29.27 -0.56 55.61
N LEU A 173 -29.66 -0.20 56.83
CA LEU A 173 -28.72 0.00 57.94
C LEU A 173 -28.18 -1.34 58.46
N PRO A 174 -27.03 -1.33 59.16
CA PRO A 174 -26.36 -2.54 59.64
C PRO A 174 -27.24 -3.47 60.48
N SER A 175 -28.15 -2.96 61.30
CA SER A 175 -29.06 -3.78 62.13
C SER A 175 -30.20 -4.47 61.36
N THR A 176 -30.40 -4.14 60.08
CA THR A 176 -31.52 -4.67 59.29
C THR A 176 -31.45 -6.21 59.19
N GLU A 177 -32.58 -6.87 59.47
CA GLU A 177 -32.69 -8.33 59.43
C GLU A 177 -32.59 -8.88 57.98
N PRO A 178 -32.01 -10.08 57.76
CA PRO A 178 -31.81 -10.63 56.42
C PRO A 178 -33.09 -10.71 55.57
N VAL A 179 -34.21 -11.15 56.14
CA VAL A 179 -35.49 -11.28 55.43
C VAL A 179 -36.00 -9.93 54.90
N LEU A 180 -35.70 -8.85 55.63
CA LEU A 180 -36.12 -7.50 55.24
C LEU A 180 -35.19 -6.89 54.18
N ARG A 181 -33.93 -7.35 54.07
CA ARG A 181 -33.02 -6.93 53.00
C ARG A 181 -33.54 -7.34 51.63
N ASP A 182 -34.08 -8.56 51.49
CA ASP A 182 -34.69 -9.03 50.24
C ASP A 182 -35.92 -8.20 49.84
N LEU A 183 -36.75 -7.81 50.82
CA LEU A 183 -37.88 -6.92 50.59
C LEU A 183 -37.42 -5.54 50.12
N MET A 184 -36.43 -4.95 50.79
CA MET A 184 -35.89 -3.63 50.48
C MET A 184 -35.15 -3.60 49.13
N SER A 185 -34.43 -4.67 48.79
CA SER A 185 -33.84 -4.86 47.46
C SER A 185 -34.92 -4.93 46.37
N GLY A 186 -36.02 -5.66 46.64
CA GLY A 186 -37.19 -5.68 45.76
C GLY A 186 -37.88 -4.33 45.59
N LEU A 187 -37.87 -3.47 46.62
CA LEU A 187 -38.40 -2.11 46.56
C LEU A 187 -37.53 -1.24 45.64
N ALA A 188 -36.21 -1.25 45.82
CA ALA A 188 -35.31 -0.47 44.97
C ALA A 188 -35.45 -0.87 43.50
N THR A 189 -35.28 -2.16 43.20
CA THR A 189 -35.37 -2.70 41.84
C THR A 189 -36.72 -2.50 41.18
N GLY A 190 -37.82 -2.51 41.94
CA GLY A 190 -39.16 -2.23 41.42
C GLY A 190 -39.37 -0.79 40.94
N SER A 191 -38.48 0.13 41.31
CA SER A 191 -38.47 1.53 40.88
C SER A 191 -37.24 1.88 40.02
N ASP A 192 -36.55 0.87 39.48
CA ASP A 192 -35.27 1.01 38.77
C ASP A 192 -34.14 1.66 39.59
N GLY A 193 -34.23 1.56 40.93
CA GLY A 193 -33.25 2.11 41.86
C GLY A 193 -32.19 1.12 42.33
N VAL A 194 -31.25 1.64 43.11
CA VAL A 194 -30.10 0.88 43.60
C VAL A 194 -30.31 0.49 45.06
N PHE A 195 -29.97 -0.76 45.37
CA PHE A 195 -29.97 -1.27 46.74
C PHE A 195 -28.57 -1.23 47.34
N TYR A 196 -28.41 -0.53 48.46
CA TYR A 196 -27.16 -0.43 49.20
C TYR A 196 -27.27 -1.12 50.57
N ASP A 197 -26.40 -2.11 50.80
CA ASP A 197 -26.29 -2.81 52.09
C ASP A 197 -25.12 -2.29 52.91
N THR A 198 -25.39 -1.35 53.83
CA THR A 198 -24.33 -0.77 54.69
C THR A 198 -23.95 -1.67 55.87
N GLY A 199 -24.56 -2.85 56.00
CA GLY A 199 -24.09 -3.90 56.89
C GLY A 199 -22.75 -4.48 56.44
N THR A 200 -22.40 -4.29 55.16
CA THR A 200 -21.14 -4.71 54.54
C THR A 200 -20.32 -3.50 54.08
N ALA A 201 -19.00 -3.64 54.02
CA ALA A 201 -18.14 -2.58 53.46
C ALA A 201 -18.43 -2.35 51.96
N ALA A 202 -18.81 -3.40 51.22
CA ALA A 202 -19.13 -3.33 49.80
C ALA A 202 -20.30 -2.38 49.50
N GLY A 203 -21.37 -2.41 50.31
CA GLY A 203 -22.49 -1.50 50.11
C GLY A 203 -22.13 -0.04 50.37
N ILE A 204 -21.23 0.24 51.32
CA ILE A 204 -20.73 1.61 51.54
C ILE A 204 -19.80 2.03 50.39
N ILE A 205 -18.94 1.14 49.89
CA ILE A 205 -18.06 1.40 48.73
C ILE A 205 -18.90 1.77 47.50
N ALA A 206 -19.97 1.02 47.21
CA ALA A 206 -20.85 1.29 46.07
C ALA A 206 -21.45 2.71 46.13
N ILE A 207 -21.81 3.20 47.32
CA ILE A 207 -22.29 4.59 47.49
C ILE A 207 -21.20 5.60 47.12
N PHE A 208 -19.94 5.35 47.50
CA PHE A 208 -18.83 6.22 47.11
C PHE A 208 -18.53 6.17 45.62
N GLU A 209 -18.63 5.00 44.98
CA GLU A 209 -18.48 4.89 43.52
C GLU A 209 -19.55 5.73 42.80
N ASP A 210 -20.82 5.56 43.19
CA ASP A 210 -21.96 6.20 42.55
C ASP A 210 -22.03 7.71 42.81
N PHE A 211 -21.79 8.15 44.05
CA PHE A 211 -21.99 9.55 44.45
C PHE A 211 -20.70 10.37 44.53
N SER A 212 -19.53 9.74 44.68
CA SER A 212 -18.24 10.47 44.69
C SER A 212 -17.47 10.39 43.37
N LYS A 213 -18.00 9.68 42.36
CA LYS A 213 -17.42 9.52 41.02
C LYS A 213 -16.02 8.91 41.04
N LEU A 214 -15.85 7.87 41.86
CA LEU A 214 -14.59 7.15 42.03
C LEU A 214 -14.68 5.77 41.39
N THR A 215 -13.57 5.27 40.87
CA THR A 215 -13.44 3.87 40.43
C THR A 215 -12.56 3.14 41.44
N LEU A 216 -13.19 2.46 42.40
CA LEU A 216 -12.50 2.00 43.61
C LEU A 216 -11.95 0.57 43.45
N ALA A 217 -10.63 0.43 43.55
CA ALA A 217 -9.94 -0.86 43.61
C ALA A 217 -9.60 -1.21 45.06
N GLY A 218 -9.81 -2.48 45.45
CA GLY A 218 -9.45 -2.97 46.79
C GLY A 218 -7.95 -2.86 47.05
N ALA A 219 -7.57 -2.20 48.14
CA ALA A 219 -6.17 -2.09 48.59
C ALA A 219 -5.96 -2.79 49.94
N MET A 220 -6.92 -2.71 50.86
CA MET A 220 -6.81 -3.25 52.21
C MET A 220 -8.13 -3.86 52.63
N ASP A 221 -8.10 -5.07 53.21
CA ASP A 221 -9.27 -5.73 53.78
C ASP A 221 -8.81 -6.59 54.97
N VAL A 222 -8.92 -6.05 56.18
CA VAL A 222 -8.31 -6.64 57.38
C VAL A 222 -9.23 -6.61 58.59
N GLU A 223 -9.08 -7.60 59.46
CA GLU A 223 -9.57 -7.54 60.83
C GLU A 223 -8.45 -7.00 61.71
N MET A 224 -8.63 -5.78 62.22
CA MET A 224 -7.64 -5.12 63.06
C MET A 224 -7.59 -5.75 64.45
N HIS A 225 -6.40 -5.82 65.02
CA HIS A 225 -6.20 -6.16 66.43
C HIS A 225 -6.16 -4.87 67.25
N ASP A 226 -6.54 -4.97 68.53
CA ASP A 226 -6.68 -3.83 69.41
C ASP A 226 -5.37 -3.02 69.51
N ASN A 227 -5.45 -1.74 69.13
CA ASN A 227 -4.34 -0.78 69.09
C ASN A 227 -3.11 -1.24 68.30
N SER A 228 -3.29 -2.16 67.34
CA SER A 228 -2.24 -2.61 66.43
C SER A 228 -2.36 -1.89 65.09
N ALA A 229 -1.25 -1.30 64.63
CA ALA A 229 -1.23 -0.65 63.33
C ALA A 229 -1.24 -1.69 62.22
N THR A 230 -2.20 -1.56 61.30
CA THR A 230 -2.18 -2.30 60.03
C THR A 230 -1.75 -1.38 58.91
N VAL A 231 -0.82 -1.84 58.08
CA VAL A 231 -0.22 -1.05 57.01
C VAL A 231 -0.26 -1.83 55.69
N VAL A 232 -0.68 -1.16 54.63
CA VAL A 232 -0.57 -1.63 53.24
C VAL A 232 0.22 -0.60 52.45
N THR A 233 1.06 -1.06 51.53
CA THR A 233 1.80 -0.20 50.61
C THR A 233 1.20 -0.23 49.20
N LEU A 234 1.32 0.89 48.50
CA LEU A 234 0.81 1.09 47.15
C LEU A 234 1.84 1.88 46.35
N ASP A 235 2.10 1.46 45.12
CA ASP A 235 3.00 2.20 44.23
C ASP A 235 2.22 3.20 43.37
N ILE A 236 2.60 4.48 43.49
CA ILE A 236 2.07 5.56 42.66
C ILE A 236 3.07 5.86 41.54
N ALA A 237 2.65 5.70 40.30
CA ALA A 237 3.47 5.95 39.12
C ALA A 237 3.70 7.47 38.89
N PRO A 238 4.81 7.85 38.23
CA PRO A 238 4.99 9.22 37.72
C PRO A 238 3.81 9.69 36.84
N HIS A 239 3.59 11.00 36.81
CA HIS A 239 2.46 11.67 36.12
C HIS A 239 1.05 11.34 36.64
N THR A 240 0.91 10.66 37.76
CA THR A 240 -0.40 10.50 38.43
C THR A 240 -0.97 11.87 38.78
N THR A 241 -2.21 12.13 38.37
CA THR A 241 -2.90 13.42 38.56
C THR A 241 -3.78 13.43 39.80
N LEU A 242 -4.31 12.27 40.18
CA LEU A 242 -5.14 12.10 41.37
C LEU A 242 -4.89 10.73 42.00
N PHE A 243 -4.70 10.73 43.31
CA PHE A 243 -4.75 9.53 44.14
C PHE A 243 -5.82 9.74 45.21
N SER A 244 -6.89 8.97 45.12
CA SER A 244 -7.97 8.96 46.11
C SER A 244 -7.95 7.65 46.87
N THR A 245 -8.23 7.70 48.16
CA THR A 245 -8.51 6.51 48.97
C THR A 245 -9.79 6.72 49.78
N VAL A 246 -10.54 5.64 49.96
CA VAL A 246 -11.71 5.57 50.82
C VAL A 246 -11.48 4.47 51.84
N PHE A 247 -11.31 4.87 53.09
CA PHE A 247 -11.28 3.96 54.23
C PHE A 247 -12.70 3.78 54.75
N ILE A 248 -13.13 2.53 54.90
CA ILE A 248 -14.38 2.13 55.56
C ILE A 248 -14.04 1.52 56.91
N ARG A 249 -14.52 2.15 57.98
CA ARG A 249 -14.26 1.77 59.37
C ARG A 249 -15.56 1.52 60.12
N GLN A 250 -15.54 0.56 61.05
CA GLN A 250 -16.72 0.27 61.88
C GLN A 250 -16.88 1.23 63.07
N HIS A 251 -15.78 1.86 63.50
CA HIS A 251 -15.76 2.81 64.61
C HIS A 251 -15.01 4.08 64.21
N SER A 252 -15.56 5.23 64.58
CA SER A 252 -14.90 6.55 64.42
C SER A 252 -13.60 6.68 65.21
N ALA A 253 -13.38 5.84 66.22
CA ALA A 253 -12.13 5.76 66.99
C ALA A 253 -10.96 5.13 66.21
N VAL A 254 -11.20 4.53 65.04
CA VAL A 254 -10.13 4.03 64.16
C VAL A 254 -9.52 5.22 63.42
N ASP A 255 -8.28 5.55 63.76
CA ASP A 255 -7.47 6.54 63.05
C ASP A 255 -6.95 5.92 61.76
N VAL A 256 -7.14 6.63 60.65
CA VAL A 256 -6.65 6.21 59.33
C VAL A 256 -5.79 7.31 58.74
N ALA A 257 -4.75 6.89 58.03
CA ALA A 257 -3.76 7.79 57.50
C ALA A 257 -3.20 7.28 56.18
N VAL A 258 -2.80 8.23 55.34
CA VAL A 258 -2.01 8.01 54.13
C VAL A 258 -0.68 8.68 54.34
N PHE A 259 0.42 7.96 54.11
CA PHE A 259 1.76 8.53 54.17
C PHE A 259 2.41 8.51 52.80
N SER A 260 3.03 9.63 52.44
CA SER A 260 3.85 9.77 51.25
C SER A 260 5.13 8.94 51.33
N PRO A 261 5.85 8.75 50.22
CA PRO A 261 7.08 7.96 50.19
C PRO A 261 8.20 8.44 51.11
N ASN A 262 8.17 9.72 51.52
CA ASN A 262 9.08 10.29 52.51
C ASN A 262 8.58 10.17 53.97
N GLY A 263 7.45 9.49 54.21
CA GLY A 263 6.86 9.28 55.54
C GLY A 263 6.02 10.44 56.07
N THR A 264 5.64 11.42 55.23
CA THR A 264 4.78 12.55 55.66
C THR A 264 3.31 12.12 55.62
N ARG A 265 2.57 12.34 56.71
CA ARG A 265 1.12 12.08 56.78
C ARG A 265 0.37 13.10 55.92
N ALA A 266 -0.51 12.64 55.04
CA ALA A 266 -1.43 13.49 54.30
C ALA A 266 -2.36 14.20 55.30
N ALA A 267 -2.39 15.53 55.23
CA ALA A 267 -3.05 16.37 56.21
C ALA A 267 -3.85 17.48 55.51
N PRO A 268 -4.97 17.96 56.11
CA PRO A 268 -5.88 18.91 55.47
C PRO A 268 -5.25 20.30 55.26
N GLU A 269 -4.14 20.62 55.92
CA GLU A 269 -3.41 21.88 55.75
C GLU A 269 -2.57 21.90 54.45
N MET A 270 -2.38 20.75 53.79
CA MET A 270 -1.64 20.64 52.55
C MET A 270 -2.54 21.05 51.37
N GLU A 271 -2.10 22.02 50.55
CA GLU A 271 -2.90 22.56 49.44
C GLU A 271 -3.35 21.51 48.41
N ASN A 272 -2.59 20.43 48.27
CA ASN A 272 -2.88 19.35 47.33
C ASN A 272 -3.64 18.18 47.96
N VAL A 273 -4.09 18.29 49.21
CA VAL A 273 -4.80 17.22 49.93
C VAL A 273 -6.20 17.70 50.32
N GLU A 274 -7.20 16.88 50.04
CA GLU A 274 -8.56 17.07 50.50
C GLU A 274 -8.97 15.85 51.33
N ILE A 275 -9.35 16.09 52.59
CA ILE A 275 -9.82 15.05 53.50
C ILE A 275 -11.27 15.31 53.84
N ARG A 276 -12.09 14.27 53.71
CA ARG A 276 -13.49 14.27 54.11
C ARG A 276 -13.74 13.12 55.04
N GLU A 277 -14.11 13.44 56.28
CA GLU A 277 -14.38 12.45 57.31
C GLU A 277 -15.89 12.34 57.58
N THR A 278 -16.32 11.11 57.82
CA THR A 278 -17.64 10.71 58.31
C THR A 278 -17.43 9.63 59.38
N PRO A 279 -18.46 9.27 60.18
CA PRO A 279 -18.28 8.26 61.21
C PRO A 279 -17.77 6.90 60.67
N SER A 280 -18.36 6.41 59.57
CA SER A 280 -18.03 5.09 59.01
C SER A 280 -17.03 5.13 57.85
N ALA A 281 -16.64 6.31 57.36
CA ALA A 281 -15.69 6.41 56.26
C ALA A 281 -14.82 7.67 56.27
N VAL A 282 -13.61 7.56 55.73
CA VAL A 282 -12.69 8.68 55.50
C VAL A 282 -12.22 8.64 54.06
N ILE A 283 -12.48 9.72 53.32
CA ILE A 283 -11.97 9.92 51.96
C ILE A 283 -10.77 10.85 52.04
N ILE A 284 -9.67 10.45 51.43
CA ILE A 284 -8.48 11.28 51.27
C ILE A 284 -8.17 11.37 49.78
N ARG A 285 -8.16 12.57 49.23
CA ARG A 285 -7.78 12.86 47.84
C ARG A 285 -6.48 13.64 47.82
N ILE A 286 -5.54 13.19 47.01
CA ILE A 286 -4.23 13.80 46.84
C ILE A 286 -4.08 14.15 45.36
N TYR A 287 -4.06 15.45 45.08
CA TYR A 287 -3.87 15.98 43.73
C TYR A 287 -2.37 16.02 43.41
N SER A 288 -2.00 15.56 42.21
CA SER A 288 -0.61 15.45 41.74
C SER A 288 0.33 14.82 42.79
N PRO A 289 0.05 13.60 43.26
CA PRO A 289 0.86 12.94 44.27
C PRO A 289 2.29 12.74 43.78
N VAL A 290 3.26 12.84 44.70
CA VAL A 290 4.64 12.45 44.39
C VAL A 290 4.72 10.96 44.04
N PRO A 291 5.50 10.56 43.03
CA PRO A 291 5.66 9.15 42.67
C PRO A 291 6.42 8.39 43.75
N GLY A 292 6.15 7.09 43.85
CA GLY A 292 6.82 6.17 44.76
C GLY A 292 5.87 5.34 45.62
N ASN A 293 6.41 4.75 46.67
CA ASN A 293 5.67 3.85 47.55
C ASN A 293 4.93 4.64 48.64
N TRP A 294 3.62 4.70 48.53
CA TRP A 294 2.73 5.28 49.53
C TRP A 294 2.27 4.20 50.50
N SER A 295 1.97 4.58 51.74
CA SER A 295 1.40 3.64 52.70
C SER A 295 0.04 4.09 53.21
N LEU A 296 -0.89 3.14 53.28
CA LEU A 296 -2.18 3.25 53.92
C LEU A 296 -2.06 2.62 55.30
N GLN A 297 -2.49 3.33 56.34
CA GLN A 297 -2.43 2.84 57.71
C GLN A 297 -3.78 2.99 58.40
N GLY A 298 -4.11 2.01 59.24
CA GLY A 298 -5.18 2.10 60.23
C GLY A 298 -4.71 1.67 61.62
N VAL A 299 -5.12 2.42 62.65
CA VAL A 299 -4.82 2.13 64.06
C VAL A 299 -6.07 2.40 64.90
N GLY A 300 -6.44 1.48 65.80
CA GLY A 300 -7.61 1.69 66.65
C GLY A 300 -8.10 0.41 67.32
N PRO A 301 -9.35 0.38 67.81
CA PRO A 301 -9.93 -0.80 68.43
C PRO A 301 -10.09 -1.96 67.45
N ALA A 302 -10.13 -3.18 67.98
CA ALA A 302 -10.34 -4.39 67.18
C ALA A 302 -11.65 -4.30 66.37
N SER A 303 -11.52 -4.21 65.05
CA SER A 303 -12.64 -3.98 64.14
C SER A 303 -12.23 -4.25 62.68
N LYS A 304 -13.23 -4.35 61.81
CA LYS A 304 -12.99 -4.44 60.36
C LYS A 304 -12.57 -3.09 59.80
N LEU A 305 -11.49 -3.09 59.01
CA LEU A 305 -11.05 -1.95 58.20
C LEU A 305 -10.86 -2.38 56.75
N VAL A 306 -11.49 -1.65 55.85
CA VAL A 306 -11.34 -1.81 54.40
C VAL A 306 -10.84 -0.50 53.82
N ALA A 307 -9.86 -0.54 52.93
CA ALA A 307 -9.43 0.62 52.16
C ALA A 307 -9.50 0.28 50.67
N THR A 308 -10.01 1.23 49.91
CA THR A 308 -10.07 1.18 48.45
C THR A 308 -9.42 2.42 47.87
N VAL A 309 -8.84 2.30 46.68
CA VAL A 309 -8.08 3.37 46.03
C VAL A 309 -8.56 3.60 44.61
N ASP A 310 -8.48 4.85 44.17
CA ASP A 310 -8.69 5.27 42.79
C ASP A 310 -7.48 6.11 42.38
N ILE A 311 -6.83 5.73 41.28
CA ILE A 311 -5.57 6.33 40.83
C ILE A 311 -5.77 6.76 39.38
N ASP A 312 -5.82 8.06 39.16
CA ASP A 312 -5.86 8.63 37.83
C ASP A 312 -4.44 8.91 37.34
N ASN A 313 -4.03 8.18 36.31
CA ASN A 313 -2.76 8.40 35.65
C ASN A 313 -2.98 8.47 34.13
N PRO A 314 -2.88 9.67 33.53
CA PRO A 314 -3.23 9.93 32.14
C PRO A 314 -2.25 9.30 31.13
N LEU A 315 -1.12 8.73 31.58
CA LEU A 315 -0.17 8.09 30.67
C LEU A 315 -0.78 6.85 30.04
N VAL A 316 -0.79 6.82 28.71
CA VAL A 316 -1.17 5.66 27.91
C VAL A 316 0.03 5.17 27.11
N LEU A 317 0.47 3.94 27.39
CA LEU A 317 1.57 3.30 26.68
C LEU A 317 1.05 2.71 25.36
N LYS A 318 1.65 3.09 24.23
CA LYS A 318 1.27 2.61 22.90
C LYS A 318 2.51 2.39 22.03
N MET A 319 2.43 1.42 21.13
CA MET A 319 3.36 1.34 20.01
C MET A 319 2.94 2.37 18.96
N ILE A 320 3.90 3.05 18.35
CA ILE A 320 3.63 3.95 17.24
C ILE A 320 3.24 3.09 16.02
N GLU A 321 2.15 3.46 15.37
CA GLU A 321 1.64 2.73 14.22
C GLU A 321 2.66 2.77 13.08
N GLN A 322 2.90 1.60 12.48
CA GLN A 322 3.89 1.46 11.42
C GLN A 322 3.41 0.47 10.35
N PRO A 323 3.81 0.68 9.08
CA PRO A 323 3.59 -0.28 8.02
C PRO A 323 4.19 -1.66 8.32
N PRO A 324 3.71 -2.73 7.66
CA PRO A 324 4.25 -4.07 7.83
C PRO A 324 5.78 -4.12 7.72
N LEU A 325 6.38 -4.98 8.55
CA LEU A 325 7.83 -5.17 8.56
C LEU A 325 8.23 -6.19 7.48
N PRO A 326 9.31 -5.95 6.72
CA PRO A 326 9.81 -6.89 5.73
C PRO A 326 10.38 -8.16 6.40
N VAL A 327 9.97 -9.34 5.92
CA VAL A 327 10.55 -10.62 6.31
C VAL A 327 11.99 -10.72 5.78
N GLY A 328 12.92 -11.21 6.60
CA GLY A 328 14.32 -11.38 6.25
C GLY A 328 15.20 -10.14 6.47
N GLU A 329 14.62 -9.00 6.84
CA GLU A 329 15.33 -7.74 7.07
C GLU A 329 15.10 -7.19 8.48
N PRO A 330 16.14 -6.63 9.14
CA PRO A 330 15.97 -5.95 10.42
C PRO A 330 15.11 -4.70 10.23
N ALA A 331 14.28 -4.39 11.23
CA ALA A 331 13.39 -3.24 11.20
C ALA A 331 13.33 -2.58 12.57
N ILE A 332 12.96 -1.30 12.60
CA ILE A 332 12.83 -0.53 13.84
C ILE A 332 11.38 -0.60 14.28
N ILE A 333 11.15 -0.77 15.58
CA ILE A 333 9.86 -0.53 16.20
C ILE A 333 9.97 0.64 17.17
N GLU A 334 8.88 1.38 17.32
CA GLU A 334 8.81 2.58 18.14
C GLU A 334 7.61 2.48 19.10
N ALA A 335 7.78 2.95 20.32
CA ALA A 335 6.74 3.05 21.32
C ALA A 335 6.93 4.29 22.17
N ALA A 336 5.84 4.84 22.68
CA ALA A 336 5.88 6.01 23.55
C ALA A 336 4.75 5.94 24.58
N ALA A 337 4.93 6.69 25.67
CA ALA A 337 3.88 6.96 26.62
C ALA A 337 3.26 8.33 26.30
N PHE A 338 1.94 8.37 26.15
CA PHE A 338 1.21 9.55 25.71
C PHE A 338 0.37 10.14 26.83
N VAL A 339 0.26 11.47 26.87
CA VAL A 339 -0.83 12.18 27.54
C VAL A 339 -1.64 12.87 26.46
N GLY A 340 -2.87 12.40 26.25
CA GLY A 340 -3.63 12.72 25.04
C GLY A 340 -2.92 12.18 23.80
N GLU A 341 -2.59 13.07 22.86
CA GLU A 341 -1.88 12.74 21.61
C GLU A 341 -0.39 13.08 21.65
N SER A 342 0.11 13.65 22.75
CA SER A 342 1.50 14.10 22.85
C SER A 342 2.37 13.05 23.55
N PRO A 343 3.47 12.57 22.92
CA PRO A 343 4.43 11.71 23.59
C PRO A 343 5.07 12.47 24.75
N GLN A 344 5.32 11.77 25.85
CA GLN A 344 5.90 12.33 27.06
C GLN A 344 7.34 11.86 27.23
N LEU A 345 8.23 12.81 27.51
CA LEU A 345 9.58 12.50 27.96
C LEU A 345 9.53 12.06 29.42
N LEU A 346 9.90 10.81 29.68
CA LEU A 346 9.84 10.21 31.01
C LEU A 346 11.24 10.02 31.60
N SER A 347 11.50 10.65 32.75
CA SER A 347 12.78 10.49 33.45
C SER A 347 12.87 9.11 34.09
N GLY A 348 14.00 8.41 33.89
CA GLY A 348 14.26 7.09 34.48
C GLY A 348 13.37 5.96 33.94
N ALA A 349 12.64 6.19 32.85
CA ALA A 349 11.74 5.20 32.26
C ALA A 349 12.48 4.19 31.38
N VAL A 350 12.01 2.95 31.43
CA VAL A 350 12.45 1.83 30.59
C VAL A 350 11.22 1.22 29.94
N ILE A 351 11.21 1.11 28.61
CA ILE A 351 10.16 0.40 27.88
C ILE A 351 10.72 -0.92 27.38
N GLU A 352 10.14 -2.02 27.85
CA GLU A 352 10.44 -3.37 27.36
C GLU A 352 9.29 -3.87 26.47
N ALA A 353 9.63 -4.53 25.37
CA ALA A 353 8.67 -5.18 24.48
C ALA A 353 8.93 -6.70 24.47
N THR A 354 7.93 -7.46 24.88
CA THR A 354 7.88 -8.92 24.67
C THR A 354 7.10 -9.21 23.40
N ILE A 355 7.77 -9.74 22.39
CA ILE A 355 7.24 -9.99 21.05
C ILE A 355 7.09 -11.49 20.83
N ARG A 356 5.85 -11.97 20.69
CA ARG A 356 5.57 -13.33 20.24
C ARG A 356 5.44 -13.32 18.72
N LYS A 357 6.44 -13.88 18.05
CA LYS A 357 6.53 -13.88 16.58
C LYS A 357 5.59 -14.91 15.96
N ALA A 358 5.18 -14.65 14.73
CA ALA A 358 4.38 -15.60 13.93
C ALA A 358 5.07 -16.98 13.75
N SER A 359 6.39 -17.03 13.83
CA SER A 359 7.17 -18.27 13.81
C SER A 359 7.02 -19.15 15.07
N GLY A 360 6.32 -18.67 16.10
CA GLY A 360 6.15 -19.36 17.40
C GLY A 360 7.26 -19.07 18.42
N THR A 361 8.23 -18.22 18.08
CA THR A 361 9.33 -17.82 18.99
C THR A 361 9.01 -16.51 19.72
N THR A 362 9.51 -16.35 20.94
CA THR A 362 9.42 -15.09 21.69
C THR A 362 10.77 -14.36 21.69
N GLU A 363 10.75 -13.05 21.50
CA GLU A 363 11.90 -12.15 21.63
C GLU A 363 11.54 -11.05 22.64
N VAL A 364 12.47 -10.71 23.53
CA VAL A 364 12.31 -9.63 24.50
C VAL A 364 13.37 -8.58 24.18
N VAL A 365 12.94 -7.33 24.02
CA VAL A 365 13.83 -6.21 23.68
C VAL A 365 13.53 -5.01 24.56
N VAL A 366 14.58 -4.26 24.91
CA VAL A 366 14.46 -2.99 25.61
C VAL A 366 14.60 -1.86 24.59
N LEU A 367 13.65 -0.93 24.60
CA LEU A 367 13.61 0.24 23.72
C LEU A 367 14.36 1.40 24.38
N ASN A 368 14.98 2.25 23.56
CA ASN A 368 15.84 3.34 24.01
C ASN A 368 15.45 4.67 23.33
N ASP A 369 15.71 5.78 24.03
CA ASP A 369 15.48 7.17 23.60
C ASP A 369 16.82 7.95 23.69
N ARG A 370 17.89 7.37 23.13
CA ARG A 370 19.27 7.89 23.22
C ARG A 370 19.85 8.37 21.90
N GLY A 371 19.08 8.33 20.82
CA GLY A 371 19.54 8.57 19.44
C GLY A 371 20.45 7.45 18.91
N GLU A 372 20.34 6.24 19.47
CA GLU A 372 21.16 5.07 19.13
C GLU A 372 20.28 3.84 18.78
N ASP A 373 20.88 2.84 18.12
CA ASP A 373 20.25 1.53 17.84
C ASP A 373 18.86 1.55 17.18
N GLY A 374 18.61 2.53 16.31
CA GLY A 374 17.35 2.71 15.62
C GLY A 374 16.60 3.97 16.04
N ASP A 375 17.01 4.58 17.15
CA ASP A 375 16.45 5.83 17.61
C ASP A 375 16.96 7.03 16.82
N ARG A 376 16.04 7.90 16.42
CA ARG A 376 16.34 9.01 15.52
C ARG A 376 16.81 10.25 16.28
N PHE A 377 16.22 10.54 17.44
CA PHE A 377 16.52 11.72 18.22
C PHE A 377 16.51 11.39 19.70
N ALA A 378 17.60 11.70 20.40
CA ALA A 378 17.70 11.44 21.83
C ALA A 378 16.78 12.37 22.65
N ASN A 379 16.11 11.80 23.66
CA ASN A 379 15.24 12.47 24.62
C ASN A 379 14.02 13.16 23.97
N ASP A 380 13.43 12.56 22.94
CA ASP A 380 12.19 13.06 22.34
C ASP A 380 10.92 12.38 22.89
N GLY A 381 11.09 11.39 23.78
CA GLY A 381 10.01 10.61 24.39
C GLY A 381 9.52 9.46 23.52
N ILE A 382 10.16 9.20 22.37
CA ILE A 382 9.91 8.07 21.49
C ILE A 382 11.02 7.05 21.72
N TYR A 383 10.64 5.91 22.27
CA TYR A 383 11.57 4.82 22.53
C TYR A 383 11.56 3.90 21.34
N SER A 384 12.73 3.49 20.87
CA SER A 384 12.84 2.61 19.71
C SER A 384 13.91 1.54 19.88
N VAL A 385 13.80 0.50 19.05
CA VAL A 385 14.80 -0.57 18.98
C VAL A 385 14.80 -1.21 17.60
N ARG A 386 15.99 -1.55 17.11
CA ARG A 386 16.17 -2.40 15.94
C ARG A 386 15.90 -3.87 16.29
N LEU A 387 14.84 -4.43 15.74
CA LEU A 387 14.52 -5.84 15.83
C LEU A 387 15.37 -6.70 14.88
N SER A 388 15.63 -7.92 15.32
CA SER A 388 16.13 -8.98 14.47
C SER A 388 15.16 -9.28 13.33
N ALA A 389 15.69 -9.54 12.13
CA ALA A 389 14.91 -9.86 10.95
C ALA A 389 13.81 -10.91 11.22
N PRO A 390 12.52 -10.62 10.94
CA PRO A 390 11.46 -11.60 11.04
C PRO A 390 11.73 -12.79 10.11
N LYS A 391 11.55 -14.02 10.60
CA LYS A 391 11.82 -15.25 9.83
C LYS A 391 10.61 -15.74 9.03
N SER A 392 9.42 -15.25 9.32
CA SER A 392 8.16 -15.69 8.71
C SER A 392 7.18 -14.54 8.61
N GLN A 393 6.34 -14.57 7.58
CA GLN A 393 5.19 -13.67 7.46
C GLN A 393 4.10 -14.00 8.49
N GLY A 394 3.33 -13.01 8.90
CA GLY A 394 2.20 -13.16 9.83
C GLY A 394 2.05 -12.03 10.84
N ILE A 395 1.14 -12.22 11.81
CA ILE A 395 0.87 -11.26 12.89
C ILE A 395 1.78 -11.58 14.09
N ASN A 396 2.49 -10.58 14.58
CA ASN A 396 3.34 -10.67 15.77
C ASN A 396 2.69 -9.87 16.90
N SER A 397 2.36 -10.52 18.01
CA SER A 397 1.78 -9.84 19.17
C SER A 397 2.87 -9.25 20.05
N VAL A 398 2.69 -8.00 20.49
CA VAL A 398 3.63 -7.25 21.32
C VAL A 398 2.97 -6.92 22.65
N SER A 399 3.63 -7.27 23.74
CA SER A 399 3.31 -6.79 25.08
C SER A 399 4.36 -5.76 25.47
N LEU A 400 3.94 -4.50 25.61
CA LEU A 400 4.78 -3.42 26.10
C LEU A 400 4.67 -3.30 27.61
N GLU A 401 5.80 -3.07 28.26
CA GLU A 401 5.93 -2.79 29.67
C GLU A 401 6.74 -1.51 29.85
N LEU A 402 6.15 -0.51 30.50
CA LEU A 402 6.83 0.70 30.94
C LEU A 402 7.09 0.59 32.44
N SER A 403 8.34 0.68 32.84
CA SER A 403 8.81 0.70 34.23
C SER A 403 9.73 1.89 34.46
N TRP A 404 10.05 2.16 35.72
CA TRP A 404 11.00 3.22 36.10
C TRP A 404 12.11 2.65 36.98
N THR A 405 13.32 3.20 36.87
CA THR A 405 14.48 2.72 37.66
C THR A 405 14.31 2.96 39.15
N ASP A 406 13.65 4.06 39.51
CA ASP A 406 13.57 4.53 40.90
C ASP A 406 12.21 4.18 41.55
N TYR A 407 11.27 3.62 40.80
CA TYR A 407 9.91 3.35 41.25
C TYR A 407 9.46 1.94 40.83
N ALA A 408 8.77 1.23 41.73
CA ALA A 408 8.25 -0.11 41.46
C ALA A 408 7.00 -0.13 40.56
N ALA A 409 6.46 1.04 40.20
CA ALA A 409 5.27 1.16 39.37
C ALA A 409 5.52 0.65 37.93
N VAL A 410 4.52 0.01 37.35
CA VAL A 410 4.58 -0.54 35.99
C VAL A 410 3.29 -0.23 35.23
N LYS A 411 3.41 0.13 33.94
CA LYS A 411 2.28 0.21 33.01
C LYS A 411 2.45 -0.81 31.89
N ARG A 412 1.34 -1.43 31.49
CA ARG A 412 1.33 -2.47 30.46
C ARG A 412 0.38 -2.12 29.34
N SER A 413 0.74 -2.52 28.12
CA SER A 413 -0.10 -2.37 26.93
C SER A 413 0.13 -3.57 26.02
N SER A 414 -0.88 -3.91 25.20
CA SER A 414 -0.79 -5.00 24.24
C SER A 414 -1.22 -4.53 22.87
N THR A 415 -0.46 -4.91 21.85
CA THR A 415 -0.68 -4.52 20.45
C THR A 415 -0.14 -5.61 19.53
N ALA A 416 -0.17 -5.39 18.22
CA ALA A 416 0.42 -6.28 17.24
C ALA A 416 0.94 -5.50 16.02
N PHE A 417 1.91 -6.08 15.32
CA PHE A 417 2.33 -5.64 13.99
C PHE A 417 2.42 -6.83 13.04
N ARG A 418 2.35 -6.55 11.74
CA ARG A 418 2.41 -7.56 10.69
C ARG A 418 3.82 -7.63 10.11
N SER A 419 4.29 -8.83 9.81
CA SER A 419 5.46 -9.08 8.97
C SER A 419 5.02 -9.66 7.63
N GLU A 420 5.58 -9.17 6.53
CA GLU A 420 5.22 -9.58 5.17
C GLU A 420 6.47 -9.83 4.32
N SER A 421 6.37 -10.76 3.37
CA SER A 421 7.42 -10.98 2.37
C SER A 421 7.33 -9.92 1.28
N PHE A 422 8.23 -8.93 1.33
CA PHE A 422 8.24 -7.85 0.36
C PHE A 422 8.63 -8.35 -1.03
N PRO A 423 8.17 -7.71 -2.12
CA PRO A 423 8.56 -8.09 -3.46
C PRO A 423 10.08 -7.95 -3.66
N THR A 424 10.66 -8.97 -4.25
CA THR A 424 12.08 -9.07 -4.60
C THR A 424 12.23 -9.23 -6.09
N LEU A 425 13.34 -8.72 -6.62
CA LEU A 425 13.65 -8.79 -8.04
C LEU A 425 14.74 -9.84 -8.27
N SER A 426 14.45 -10.83 -9.10
CA SER A 426 15.37 -11.90 -9.48
C SER A 426 15.60 -11.90 -10.98
N LEU A 427 16.80 -12.30 -11.39
CA LEU A 427 17.17 -12.41 -12.77
C LEU A 427 16.81 -13.81 -13.29
N VAL A 428 16.09 -13.87 -14.40
CA VAL A 428 15.64 -15.12 -15.04
C VAL A 428 16.60 -15.54 -16.13
N GLU A 429 16.98 -14.59 -17.00
CA GLU A 429 17.79 -14.86 -18.18
C GLU A 429 18.70 -13.66 -18.49
N VAL A 430 19.89 -13.94 -19.02
CA VAL A 430 20.80 -12.96 -19.62
C VAL A 430 21.07 -13.40 -21.04
N THR A 431 20.87 -12.50 -21.99
CA THR A 431 20.99 -12.80 -23.41
C THR A 431 22.14 -12.01 -24.00
N ASN A 432 23.10 -12.69 -24.61
CA ASN A 432 24.07 -12.03 -25.49
C ASN A 432 23.34 -11.67 -26.79
N VAL A 433 23.55 -10.46 -27.29
CA VAL A 433 22.71 -9.88 -28.35
C VAL A 433 23.52 -9.52 -29.58
N ASP A 434 23.14 -10.10 -30.70
CA ASP A 434 23.52 -9.64 -32.03
C ASP A 434 22.43 -8.66 -32.52
N THR A 435 22.74 -7.37 -32.58
CA THR A 435 21.78 -6.33 -32.97
C THR A 435 22.34 -5.42 -34.05
N THR A 436 21.50 -4.56 -34.59
CA THR A 436 21.92 -3.50 -35.54
C THR A 436 21.89 -2.17 -34.82
N ALA A 437 22.80 -1.26 -35.20
CA ALA A 437 22.90 0.05 -34.57
C ALA A 437 21.54 0.77 -34.59
N GLY A 438 21.11 1.31 -33.44
CA GLY A 438 19.86 2.06 -33.32
C GLY A 438 18.60 1.24 -33.07
N LYS A 439 18.67 -0.10 -32.98
CA LYS A 439 17.52 -0.95 -32.61
C LYS A 439 17.61 -1.42 -31.16
N TYR A 440 16.44 -1.55 -30.52
CA TYR A 440 16.34 -2.15 -29.20
C TYR A 440 16.72 -3.63 -29.25
N ALA A 441 17.54 -4.05 -28.29
CA ALA A 441 17.91 -5.43 -28.08
C ALA A 441 17.56 -5.83 -26.64
N THR A 442 16.86 -6.95 -26.47
CA THR A 442 16.56 -7.51 -25.14
C THR A 442 17.82 -8.15 -24.58
N VAL A 443 18.30 -7.62 -23.45
CA VAL A 443 19.58 -8.02 -22.84
C VAL A 443 19.42 -8.92 -21.62
N ALA A 444 18.29 -8.82 -20.94
CA ALA A 444 17.97 -9.61 -19.76
C ALA A 444 16.47 -9.73 -19.55
N ARG A 445 16.08 -10.75 -18.79
CA ARG A 445 14.73 -10.92 -18.25
C ARG A 445 14.78 -10.98 -16.74
N VAL A 446 13.91 -10.22 -16.08
CA VAL A 446 13.76 -10.19 -14.63
C VAL A 446 12.36 -10.60 -14.22
N GLN A 447 12.23 -11.15 -13.02
CA GLN A 447 10.96 -11.53 -12.42
C GLN A 447 10.84 -10.91 -11.03
N VAL A 448 9.61 -10.54 -10.67
CA VAL A 448 9.28 -10.01 -9.35
C VAL A 448 8.48 -11.05 -8.59
N ARG A 449 8.93 -11.37 -7.37
CA ARG A 449 8.25 -12.32 -6.46
C ARG A 449 8.14 -11.77 -5.06
N ALA A 450 6.98 -11.95 -4.43
CA ALA A 450 6.74 -11.71 -3.02
C ALA A 450 6.72 -13.08 -2.31
N GLY A 451 7.80 -13.41 -1.60
CA GLY A 451 8.03 -14.76 -1.11
C GLY A 451 8.16 -15.75 -2.27
N ASP A 452 7.40 -16.84 -2.24
CA ASP A 452 7.41 -17.88 -3.28
C ASP A 452 6.45 -17.58 -4.44
N TYR A 453 5.65 -16.52 -4.34
CA TYR A 453 4.62 -16.21 -5.32
C TYR A 453 5.06 -15.06 -6.23
N PRO A 454 4.77 -15.16 -7.53
CA PRO A 454 4.94 -14.03 -8.42
C PRO A 454 4.10 -12.82 -7.99
N PHE A 455 4.66 -11.61 -8.15
CA PHE A 455 4.03 -10.37 -7.71
C PHE A 455 3.76 -9.45 -8.89
N LEU A 456 2.50 -9.08 -9.10
CA LEU A 456 2.07 -8.21 -10.19
C LEU A 456 2.36 -6.75 -9.84
N MET A 457 3.13 -6.07 -10.69
CA MET A 457 3.43 -4.65 -10.54
C MET A 457 3.63 -3.93 -11.87
N SER A 458 3.75 -2.60 -11.80
CA SER A 458 3.98 -1.77 -12.98
C SER A 458 5.44 -1.81 -13.40
N ALA A 459 5.70 -1.84 -14.72
CA ALA A 459 7.06 -1.68 -15.25
C ALA A 459 7.70 -0.34 -14.87
N ALA A 460 6.89 0.69 -14.55
CA ALA A 460 7.37 2.01 -14.16
C ALA A 460 8.10 2.03 -12.81
N ASP A 461 7.85 1.02 -11.95
CA ASP A 461 8.51 0.90 -10.64
C ASP A 461 9.93 0.28 -10.77
N ILE A 462 10.29 -0.21 -11.95
CA ILE A 462 11.58 -0.84 -12.23
C ILE A 462 12.42 0.11 -13.08
N LYS A 463 13.64 0.39 -12.63
CA LYS A 463 14.65 1.15 -13.36
C LYS A 463 15.76 0.20 -13.79
N ALA A 464 16.19 0.31 -15.03
CA ALA A 464 17.27 -0.50 -15.55
C ALA A 464 18.27 0.36 -16.33
N VAL A 465 19.55 0.10 -16.10
CA VAL A 465 20.66 0.78 -16.77
C VAL A 465 21.72 -0.24 -17.21
N LEU A 466 22.36 0.05 -18.34
CA LEU A 466 23.51 -0.71 -18.84
C LEU A 466 24.77 0.15 -18.69
N ASN A 467 25.80 -0.37 -18.05
CA ASN A 467 27.08 0.28 -17.87
C ASN A 467 28.11 -0.39 -18.79
N GLY A 468 28.63 0.35 -19.78
CA GLY A 468 29.67 -0.13 -20.70
C GLY A 468 30.85 0.83 -20.79
N ALA A 469 31.81 0.54 -21.67
CA ALA A 469 33.01 1.36 -21.87
C ALA A 469 32.70 2.82 -22.30
N GLY A 470 31.61 3.01 -23.04
CA GLY A 470 31.13 4.32 -23.50
C GLY A 470 30.29 5.10 -22.46
N GLY A 471 30.09 4.56 -21.26
CA GLY A 471 29.28 5.17 -20.19
C GLY A 471 27.97 4.42 -19.90
N GLN A 472 27.07 5.10 -19.18
CA GLN A 472 25.77 4.56 -18.76
C GLN A 472 24.70 4.79 -19.82
N ILE A 473 23.92 3.75 -20.11
CA ILE A 473 22.82 3.75 -21.08
C ILE A 473 21.53 3.40 -20.35
N ALA A 474 20.48 4.21 -20.54
CA ALA A 474 19.17 3.91 -19.99
C ALA A 474 18.52 2.74 -20.76
N ALA A 475 18.02 1.75 -20.04
CA ALA A 475 17.23 0.65 -20.60
C ALA A 475 15.73 0.96 -20.45
N ILE A 476 14.93 0.40 -21.34
CA ILE A 476 13.48 0.34 -21.18
C ILE A 476 13.10 -1.00 -20.57
N VAL A 477 12.05 -0.99 -19.75
CA VAL A 477 11.50 -2.18 -19.10
C VAL A 477 10.16 -2.49 -19.78
N LEU A 478 10.03 -3.68 -20.34
CA LEU A 478 8.86 -4.13 -21.09
C LEU A 478 8.20 -5.29 -20.36
N ALA A 479 6.91 -5.22 -20.10
CA ALA A 479 6.15 -6.34 -19.54
C ALA A 479 6.10 -7.50 -20.55
N VAL A 480 6.37 -8.73 -20.08
CA VAL A 480 6.33 -9.94 -20.92
C VAL A 480 4.89 -10.43 -21.10
N ASP A 481 4.16 -10.58 -19.99
CA ASP A 481 2.75 -10.93 -19.96
C ASP A 481 2.05 -10.04 -18.93
N GLU A 482 0.87 -9.54 -19.29
CA GLU A 482 0.07 -8.62 -18.49
C GLU A 482 -1.25 -9.30 -18.08
N PRO A 483 -1.24 -10.11 -17.00
CA PRO A 483 -2.48 -10.67 -16.45
C PRO A 483 -3.46 -9.56 -16.04
N GLU A 484 -2.87 -8.50 -15.50
CA GLU A 484 -3.38 -7.18 -15.14
C GLU A 484 -3.19 -6.13 -16.25
N PRO A 485 -4.15 -5.30 -16.71
CA PRO A 485 -3.80 -4.17 -17.57
C PRO A 485 -2.71 -3.30 -16.94
N GLY A 486 -1.53 -3.21 -17.57
CA GLY A 486 -0.38 -2.48 -17.07
C GLY A 486 0.33 -3.10 -15.85
N ARG A 487 0.04 -4.36 -15.51
CA ARG A 487 0.70 -5.09 -14.42
C ARG A 487 1.19 -6.45 -14.86
N ALA A 488 2.48 -6.69 -14.62
CA ALA A 488 3.17 -7.92 -14.95
C ALA A 488 4.04 -8.37 -13.77
N TRP A 489 4.50 -9.61 -13.85
CA TRP A 489 5.45 -10.19 -12.89
C TRP A 489 6.82 -10.49 -13.52
N GLU A 490 6.93 -10.38 -14.85
CA GLU A 490 8.09 -10.72 -15.67
C GLU A 490 8.30 -9.57 -16.65
N PHE A 491 9.55 -9.13 -16.75
CA PHE A 491 9.91 -7.96 -17.52
C PHE A 491 11.17 -8.21 -18.33
N ASP A 492 11.12 -7.85 -19.62
CA ASP A 492 12.26 -7.81 -20.51
C ASP A 492 12.95 -6.44 -20.39
N ILE A 493 14.26 -6.49 -20.19
CA ILE A 493 15.12 -5.32 -20.18
C ILE A 493 15.69 -5.15 -21.58
N ALA A 494 15.35 -4.04 -22.25
CA ALA A 494 15.81 -3.75 -23.59
C ALA A 494 16.53 -2.41 -23.68
N ALA A 495 17.60 -2.33 -24.45
CA ALA A 495 18.34 -1.09 -24.64
C ALA A 495 18.80 -0.92 -26.10
N ILE A 496 19.04 0.32 -26.51
CA ILE A 496 19.70 0.64 -27.77
C ILE A 496 21.20 0.67 -27.50
N ILE A 497 21.93 -0.33 -28.00
CA ILE A 497 23.35 -0.49 -27.72
C ILE A 497 24.14 0.20 -28.84
N PRO A 498 24.99 1.21 -28.53
CA PRO A 498 25.68 2.00 -29.55
C PRO A 498 26.91 1.30 -30.12
N GLU A 499 27.59 0.49 -29.30
CA GLU A 499 28.88 -0.11 -29.64
C GLU A 499 28.94 -1.58 -29.20
N SER A 500 29.69 -2.41 -29.94
CA SER A 500 29.94 -3.79 -29.56
C SER A 500 30.82 -3.86 -28.30
N GLY A 501 30.48 -4.71 -27.34
CA GLY A 501 31.23 -4.83 -26.10
C GLY A 501 30.48 -5.54 -24.98
N ALA A 502 31.11 -5.58 -23.82
CA ALA A 502 30.50 -6.07 -22.59
C ALA A 502 29.79 -4.93 -21.85
N TYR A 503 28.57 -5.19 -21.38
CA TYR A 503 27.74 -4.25 -20.63
C TYR A 503 27.25 -4.90 -19.34
N GLU A 504 27.46 -4.24 -18.21
CA GLU A 504 26.88 -4.62 -16.92
C GLU A 504 25.46 -4.09 -16.80
N ILE A 505 24.52 -4.96 -16.46
CA ILE A 505 23.10 -4.63 -16.32
C ILE A 505 22.81 -4.46 -14.83
N GLU A 506 22.35 -3.27 -14.46
CA GLU A 506 21.86 -2.96 -13.12
C GLU A 506 20.36 -2.70 -13.20
N VAL A 507 19.58 -3.50 -12.47
CA VAL A 507 18.12 -3.39 -12.41
C VAL A 507 17.72 -3.16 -10.96
N VAL A 508 17.04 -2.04 -10.71
CA VAL A 508 16.59 -1.59 -9.40
C VAL A 508 15.07 -1.50 -9.41
N LEU A 509 14.44 -2.17 -8.46
CA LEU A 509 13.03 -2.02 -8.15
C LEU A 509 12.87 -0.97 -7.06
N ASP A 510 12.21 0.14 -7.34
CA ASP A 510 11.88 1.21 -6.39
C ASP A 510 10.35 1.36 -6.30
N SER A 511 9.74 0.92 -5.21
CA SER A 511 8.27 0.97 -5.06
C SER A 511 7.83 1.18 -3.61
N THR A 512 6.51 1.28 -3.40
CA THR A 512 5.89 1.34 -2.06
C THR A 512 4.99 0.13 -1.89
N PHE A 513 5.26 -0.69 -0.87
CA PHE A 513 4.47 -1.87 -0.55
C PHE A 513 3.80 -1.69 0.81
N GLU A 514 2.46 -1.79 0.84
CA GLU A 514 1.65 -1.64 2.06
C GLU A 514 1.98 -0.37 2.88
N GLY A 515 2.29 0.73 2.18
CA GLY A 515 2.65 2.03 2.79
C GLY A 515 4.13 2.20 3.17
N ARG A 516 4.99 1.18 2.95
CA ARG A 516 6.45 1.28 3.17
C ARG A 516 7.19 1.38 1.85
N ALA A 517 7.96 2.45 1.66
CA ALA A 517 8.89 2.56 0.54
C ALA A 517 10.02 1.54 0.69
N TYR A 518 10.38 0.86 -0.40
CA TYR A 518 11.47 -0.11 -0.42
C TYR A 518 12.18 -0.10 -1.77
N SER A 519 13.46 -0.51 -1.76
CA SER A 519 14.28 -0.65 -2.96
C SER A 519 14.97 -2.01 -2.98
N ARG A 520 15.04 -2.67 -4.15
CA ARG A 520 15.71 -3.97 -4.35
C ARG A 520 16.50 -3.97 -5.64
N THR A 521 17.75 -4.36 -5.57
CA THR A 521 18.62 -4.47 -6.75
C THR A 521 18.81 -5.93 -7.13
N ALA A 522 18.66 -6.25 -8.41
CA ALA A 522 19.02 -7.57 -8.93
C ALA A 522 20.53 -7.81 -8.83
N PRO A 523 20.98 -9.08 -8.86
CA PRO A 523 22.39 -9.37 -9.12
C PRO A 523 22.86 -8.70 -10.43
N ILE A 524 23.97 -7.97 -10.36
CA ILE A 524 24.60 -7.35 -11.53
C ILE A 524 25.15 -8.45 -12.43
N VAL A 525 24.84 -8.39 -13.71
CA VAL A 525 25.25 -9.38 -14.71
C VAL A 525 25.78 -8.72 -15.97
N THR A 526 26.66 -9.41 -16.69
CA THR A 526 27.27 -8.90 -17.91
C THR A 526 26.65 -9.53 -19.15
N THR A 527 26.15 -8.72 -20.07
CA THR A 527 25.77 -9.13 -21.43
C THR A 527 26.86 -8.72 -22.42
N HIS A 528 27.03 -9.51 -23.49
CA HIS A 528 27.88 -9.14 -24.61
C HIS A 528 27.01 -8.79 -25.82
N ALA A 529 27.27 -7.62 -26.40
CA ALA A 529 26.57 -7.15 -27.58
C ALA A 529 27.50 -7.06 -28.78
N VAL A 530 27.02 -7.53 -29.93
CA VAL A 530 27.67 -7.40 -31.24
C VAL A 530 26.78 -6.58 -32.16
N ILE A 531 27.28 -5.44 -32.61
CA ILE A 531 26.60 -4.58 -33.57
C ILE A 531 26.94 -5.03 -34.99
N LEU A 532 25.94 -5.56 -35.70
CA LEU A 532 26.01 -5.94 -37.10
C LEU A 532 25.86 -4.69 -37.98
N GLU A 533 26.81 -4.46 -38.88
CA GLU A 533 26.70 -3.40 -39.89
C GLU A 533 25.75 -3.82 -41.03
N GLU A 534 24.70 -3.04 -41.29
CA GLU A 534 23.86 -3.29 -42.47
C GLU A 534 24.63 -2.90 -43.75
N PRO A 535 24.66 -3.76 -44.79
CA PRO A 535 25.38 -3.43 -46.02
C PRO A 535 24.74 -2.23 -46.73
N LEU A 536 25.56 -1.24 -47.11
CA LEU A 536 25.15 -0.07 -47.88
C LEU A 536 24.42 -0.48 -49.17
N LYS A 537 23.13 -0.09 -49.29
CA LYS A 537 22.27 -0.31 -50.45
C LYS A 537 22.06 0.99 -51.23
N PHE A 538 22.08 0.93 -52.55
CA PHE A 538 21.71 2.02 -53.46
C PHE A 538 20.62 1.53 -54.40
N LEU A 539 19.46 2.19 -54.44
CA LEU A 539 18.29 1.77 -55.24
C LEU A 539 17.85 0.31 -54.97
N GLY A 540 17.96 -0.15 -53.72
CA GLY A 540 17.59 -1.52 -53.32
C GLY A 540 18.61 -2.61 -53.69
N LEU A 541 19.72 -2.25 -54.36
CA LEU A 541 20.80 -3.17 -54.73
C LEU A 541 22.06 -2.91 -53.88
N PRO A 542 22.87 -3.95 -53.63
CA PRO A 542 24.18 -3.78 -52.99
C PRO A 542 25.09 -2.85 -53.79
N LEU A 543 25.87 -1.99 -53.13
CA LEU A 543 26.73 -0.99 -53.78
C LEU A 543 27.72 -1.57 -54.81
N TRP A 544 28.16 -2.82 -54.64
CA TRP A 544 29.10 -3.51 -55.54
C TRP A 544 28.53 -3.85 -56.93
N VAL A 545 27.20 -3.77 -57.11
CA VAL A 545 26.51 -4.03 -58.38
C VAL A 545 26.64 -2.84 -59.36
N VAL A 546 26.83 -1.63 -58.86
CA VAL A 546 26.94 -0.40 -59.68
C VAL A 546 28.17 -0.40 -60.59
N PRO A 547 29.41 -0.68 -60.11
CA PRO A 547 30.59 -0.69 -60.98
C PRO A 547 30.59 -1.85 -62.00
N THR A 548 29.98 -2.99 -61.68
CA THR A 548 29.91 -4.15 -62.58
C THR A 548 29.07 -3.86 -63.84
N PHE A 549 27.95 -3.13 -63.70
CA PHE A 549 27.18 -2.65 -64.85
C PHE A 549 27.95 -1.63 -65.70
N GLY A 550 28.73 -0.75 -65.06
CA GLY A 550 29.58 0.22 -65.76
C GLY A 550 30.63 -0.44 -66.67
N VAL A 551 31.33 -1.46 -66.17
CA VAL A 551 32.33 -2.21 -66.94
C VAL A 551 31.70 -2.95 -68.12
N LEU A 552 30.53 -3.55 -67.94
CA LEU A 552 29.82 -4.27 -69.00
C LEU A 552 29.42 -3.35 -70.16
N LEU A 553 28.95 -2.14 -69.87
CA LEU A 553 28.60 -1.14 -70.89
C LEU A 553 29.82 -0.67 -71.69
N VAL A 554 30.97 -0.49 -71.04
CA VAL A 554 32.23 -0.11 -71.72
C VAL A 554 32.70 -1.22 -72.66
N LEU A 555 32.62 -2.49 -72.23
CA LEU A 555 32.97 -3.63 -73.07
C LEU A 555 32.03 -3.76 -74.30
N LEU A 556 30.73 -3.55 -74.11
CA LEU A 556 29.74 -3.55 -75.20
C LEU A 556 29.99 -2.40 -76.19
N ALA A 557 30.29 -1.20 -75.70
CA ALA A 557 30.63 -0.05 -76.54
C ALA A 557 31.94 -0.28 -77.32
N GLY A 558 32.97 -0.82 -76.66
CA GLY A 558 34.24 -1.19 -77.30
C GLY A 558 34.04 -2.24 -78.40
N PHE A 559 33.21 -3.24 -78.15
CA PHE A 559 32.87 -4.28 -79.13
C PHE A 559 32.10 -3.71 -80.35
N ALA A 560 31.16 -2.79 -80.12
CA ALA A 560 30.42 -2.12 -81.20
C ALA A 560 31.34 -1.24 -82.08
N ILE A 561 32.31 -0.55 -81.49
CA ILE A 561 33.30 0.25 -82.24
C ILE A 561 34.22 -0.67 -83.07
N TRP A 562 34.67 -1.79 -82.51
CA TRP A 562 35.54 -2.75 -83.20
C TRP A 562 34.87 -3.37 -84.43
N THR A 563 33.59 -3.74 -84.32
CA THR A 563 32.84 -4.35 -85.44
C THR A 563 32.53 -3.37 -86.58
N ARG A 564 32.32 -2.08 -86.28
CA ARG A 564 32.11 -1.04 -87.31
C ARG A 564 33.35 -0.73 -88.14
N ARG A 565 34.57 -0.99 -87.64
CA ARG A 565 35.82 -0.74 -88.37
C ARG A 565 36.11 -1.78 -89.47
N LYS A 566 35.39 -2.90 -89.52
CA LYS A 566 35.58 -3.95 -90.53
C LYS A 566 34.84 -3.59 -91.82
N THR A 567 35.51 -3.74 -92.96
CA THR A 567 34.98 -3.53 -94.31
C THR A 567 33.82 -4.47 -94.61
N SER A 568 32.76 -3.95 -95.24
CA SER A 568 31.67 -4.77 -95.78
C SER A 568 32.09 -5.49 -97.07
N PRO A 569 31.49 -6.64 -97.40
CA PRO A 569 31.73 -7.30 -98.68
C PRO A 569 31.25 -6.43 -99.85
N PHE A 570 31.98 -6.43 -100.97
CA PHE A 570 31.69 -5.63 -102.17
C PHE A 570 32.17 -6.34 -103.44
N GLY A 571 31.69 -5.91 -104.61
CA GLY A 571 32.06 -6.47 -105.92
C GLY A 571 31.15 -7.60 -106.42
N TYR A 572 31.39 -8.02 -107.65
CA TYR A 572 30.56 -8.96 -108.40
C TYR A 572 31.42 -10.09 -108.97
N ILE A 573 30.86 -11.30 -109.08
CA ILE A 573 31.42 -12.38 -109.88
C ILE A 573 30.54 -12.55 -111.12
N LEU A 574 31.16 -12.55 -112.29
CA LEU A 574 30.50 -12.67 -113.59
C LEU A 574 30.90 -13.99 -114.27
N ASP A 575 30.05 -14.49 -115.16
CA ASP A 575 30.36 -15.62 -116.04
C ASP A 575 30.93 -15.18 -117.41
N ASP A 576 31.17 -16.14 -118.31
CA ASP A 576 31.70 -15.92 -119.66
C ASP A 576 30.78 -15.13 -120.60
N GLN A 577 29.56 -14.80 -120.16
CA GLN A 577 28.56 -14.00 -120.87
C GLN A 577 28.28 -12.65 -120.17
N ASP A 578 29.16 -12.21 -119.26
CA ASP A 578 29.01 -11.00 -118.43
C ASP A 578 27.72 -10.99 -117.58
N ARG A 579 27.20 -12.15 -117.18
CA ARG A 579 26.06 -12.24 -116.25
C ARG A 579 26.53 -12.36 -114.81
N VAL A 580 25.92 -11.59 -113.91
CA VAL A 580 26.22 -11.63 -112.48
C VAL A 580 25.82 -12.97 -111.87
N VAL A 581 26.81 -13.71 -111.38
CA VAL A 581 26.66 -14.98 -110.65
C VAL A 581 26.56 -14.73 -109.15
N VAL A 582 27.31 -13.77 -108.61
CA VAL A 582 27.28 -13.38 -107.19
C VAL A 582 27.41 -11.87 -107.05
N ASP A 583 26.55 -11.26 -106.24
CA ASP A 583 26.66 -9.88 -105.76
C ASP A 583 27.01 -9.92 -104.27
N PHE A 584 28.27 -9.58 -103.93
CA PHE A 584 28.73 -9.65 -102.55
C PHE A 584 28.07 -8.61 -101.63
N ALA A 585 27.55 -7.51 -102.18
CA ALA A 585 26.90 -6.46 -101.39
C ALA A 585 25.47 -6.85 -100.96
N ARG A 586 24.81 -7.75 -101.70
CA ARG A 586 23.41 -8.15 -101.49
C ARG A 586 23.20 -9.57 -100.95
N LEU A 587 24.25 -10.21 -100.43
CA LEU A 587 24.16 -11.53 -99.81
C LEU A 587 23.27 -11.53 -98.55
N GLU A 588 22.35 -12.50 -98.46
CA GLU A 588 21.56 -12.77 -97.24
C GLU A 588 22.43 -13.43 -96.16
N ARG A 589 23.01 -12.60 -95.28
CA ARG A 589 23.87 -13.06 -94.16
C ARG A 589 23.18 -12.96 -92.81
N THR A 590 23.45 -13.92 -91.91
CA THR A 590 22.89 -13.95 -90.55
C THR A 590 23.43 -12.82 -89.67
N VAL A 591 22.71 -12.46 -88.59
CA VAL A 591 23.11 -11.41 -87.63
C VAL A 591 24.49 -11.71 -87.01
N TYR A 592 24.78 -12.98 -86.73
CA TYR A 592 26.06 -13.42 -86.20
C TYR A 592 27.22 -13.19 -87.20
N GLN A 593 27.05 -13.57 -88.46
CA GLN A 593 28.07 -13.36 -89.50
C GLN A 593 28.32 -11.87 -89.78
N LYS A 594 27.25 -11.05 -89.79
CA LYS A 594 27.34 -9.59 -89.95
C LYS A 594 28.11 -8.91 -88.80
N LEU A 595 28.11 -9.51 -87.61
CA LEU A 595 28.76 -8.95 -86.41
C LEU A 595 30.20 -9.46 -86.22
N PHE A 596 30.44 -10.76 -86.39
CA PHE A 596 31.74 -11.38 -86.08
C PHE A 596 32.66 -11.52 -87.31
N SER A 597 32.10 -11.74 -88.51
CA SER A 597 32.83 -11.97 -89.77
C SER A 597 32.40 -11.01 -90.89
N ARG A 598 32.21 -9.72 -90.54
CA ARG A 598 31.76 -8.68 -91.49
C ARG A 598 32.61 -8.59 -92.77
N ASN A 599 33.92 -8.78 -92.68
CA ASN A 599 34.88 -8.63 -93.77
C ASN A 599 35.31 -9.94 -94.45
N ALA A 600 34.63 -11.05 -94.17
CA ALA A 600 34.92 -12.33 -94.79
C ALA A 600 33.61 -13.01 -95.20
N VAL A 601 33.55 -13.53 -96.42
CA VAL A 601 32.41 -14.29 -96.96
C VAL A 601 32.93 -15.65 -97.39
N GLU A 602 32.37 -16.72 -96.85
CA GLU A 602 32.71 -18.07 -97.31
C GLU A 602 32.10 -18.35 -98.68
N ALA A 603 32.77 -19.12 -99.52
CA ALA A 603 32.26 -19.47 -100.85
C ALA A 603 30.94 -20.27 -100.78
N SER A 604 30.72 -21.01 -99.68
CA SER A 604 29.47 -21.68 -99.34
C SER A 604 28.29 -20.72 -99.07
N GLU A 605 28.56 -19.47 -98.68
CA GLU A 605 27.54 -18.43 -98.43
C GLU A 605 27.03 -17.78 -99.74
N ALA A 606 27.69 -18.02 -100.87
CA ALA A 606 27.39 -17.39 -102.16
C ALA A 606 26.71 -18.39 -103.14
N PRO A 607 25.37 -18.40 -103.23
CA PRO A 607 24.66 -19.28 -104.15
C PRO A 607 25.00 -18.91 -105.61
N GLY A 608 25.44 -19.90 -106.39
CA GLY A 608 25.79 -19.72 -107.81
C GLY A 608 27.24 -20.04 -108.16
N LEU A 609 28.12 -20.13 -107.16
CA LEU A 609 29.51 -20.58 -107.37
C LEU A 609 29.58 -22.10 -107.60
N PRO A 610 30.43 -22.57 -108.53
CA PRO A 610 30.62 -24.01 -108.80
C PRO A 610 31.54 -24.70 -107.77
N PHE A 611 31.82 -24.05 -106.64
CA PHE A 611 32.65 -24.55 -105.54
C PHE A 611 32.15 -23.98 -104.21
N ALA A 612 32.31 -24.76 -103.13
CA ALA A 612 31.94 -24.34 -101.78
C ALA A 612 33.16 -24.02 -100.91
N GLY A 613 34.36 -24.45 -101.32
CA GLY A 613 35.59 -24.31 -100.57
C GLY A 613 36.35 -23.01 -100.84
N GLY A 614 36.50 -22.20 -99.79
CA GLY A 614 37.31 -20.98 -99.79
C GLY A 614 36.60 -19.82 -99.09
N THR A 615 37.34 -18.73 -98.87
CA THR A 615 36.80 -17.54 -98.22
C THR A 615 37.28 -16.29 -98.95
N PHE A 616 36.34 -15.43 -99.31
CA PHE A 616 36.59 -14.09 -99.82
C PHE A 616 36.81 -13.15 -98.62
N LYS A 617 38.02 -12.62 -98.48
CA LYS A 617 38.37 -11.62 -97.46
C LYS A 617 38.42 -10.24 -98.10
N PHE A 618 37.64 -9.32 -97.56
CA PHE A 618 37.56 -7.93 -97.99
C PHE A 618 38.43 -7.10 -97.06
N SER A 619 39.43 -6.41 -97.59
CA SER A 619 40.27 -5.48 -96.84
C SER A 619 40.06 -4.05 -97.32
N GLY A 620 40.35 -3.07 -96.44
CA GLY A 620 40.29 -1.65 -96.82
C GLY A 620 41.18 -1.34 -98.01
N GLY A 621 40.71 -0.47 -98.93
CA GLY A 621 41.40 -0.12 -100.16
C GLY A 621 41.03 -0.97 -101.38
N ASP A 622 39.77 -1.42 -101.47
CA ASP A 622 39.20 -2.15 -102.61
C ASP A 622 39.88 -3.48 -102.99
N GLN A 623 40.55 -4.10 -102.02
CA GLN A 623 41.23 -5.38 -102.21
C GLN A 623 40.35 -6.55 -101.75
N VAL A 624 40.18 -7.53 -102.63
CA VAL A 624 39.53 -8.80 -102.31
C VAL A 624 40.54 -9.93 -102.45
N LYS A 625 40.70 -10.72 -101.38
CA LYS A 625 41.54 -11.92 -101.38
C LYS A 625 40.67 -13.16 -101.32
N LEU A 626 40.80 -14.03 -102.32
CA LEU A 626 40.26 -15.38 -102.27
C LEU A 626 41.28 -16.28 -101.58
N VAL A 627 40.96 -16.71 -100.36
CA VAL A 627 41.69 -17.77 -99.68
C VAL A 627 41.13 -19.10 -100.18
N HIS A 628 41.87 -19.79 -101.02
CA HIS A 628 41.41 -21.04 -101.61
C HIS A 628 41.64 -22.20 -100.63
N LYS A 629 40.54 -22.85 -100.22
CA LYS A 629 40.57 -24.04 -99.38
C LYS A 629 39.57 -25.04 -99.91
N ARG A 630 40.06 -26.01 -100.68
CA ARG A 630 39.22 -27.01 -101.36
C ARG A 630 38.33 -27.76 -100.37
N ALA A 631 37.01 -27.73 -100.58
CA ALA A 631 36.06 -28.57 -99.86
C ALA A 631 35.91 -29.94 -100.54
N ALA A 632 35.44 -30.94 -99.81
CA ALA A 632 35.22 -32.28 -100.36
C ALA A 632 34.17 -32.23 -101.49
N GLY A 633 34.56 -32.59 -102.71
CA GLY A 633 33.69 -32.54 -103.90
C GLY A 633 33.93 -31.35 -104.83
N ASP A 634 34.77 -30.37 -104.44
CA ASP A 634 35.02 -29.20 -105.29
C ASP A 634 35.86 -29.53 -106.55
N PRO A 635 35.51 -28.96 -107.72
CA PRO A 635 36.33 -29.00 -108.93
C PRO A 635 37.70 -28.34 -108.74
N SER A 636 38.67 -28.66 -109.60
CA SER A 636 39.96 -27.97 -109.57
C SER A 636 39.81 -26.52 -110.02
N MET A 637 40.45 -25.59 -109.29
CA MET A 637 40.45 -24.17 -109.59
C MET A 637 41.78 -23.75 -110.21
N ARG A 638 41.69 -22.91 -111.24
CA ARG A 638 42.81 -22.23 -111.87
C ARG A 638 42.59 -20.73 -111.83
N VAL A 639 43.67 -19.99 -111.61
CA VAL A 639 43.68 -18.54 -111.71
C VAL A 639 44.61 -18.15 -112.84
N ASN A 640 44.13 -17.38 -113.82
CA ASN A 640 44.89 -16.95 -115.00
C ASN A 640 45.66 -18.11 -115.67
N SER A 641 44.96 -19.24 -115.89
CA SER A 641 45.48 -20.47 -116.50
C SER A 641 46.56 -21.24 -115.70
N ARG A 642 46.83 -20.89 -114.44
CA ARG A 642 47.71 -21.64 -113.51
C ARG A 642 46.91 -22.26 -112.35
N PRO A 643 47.37 -23.37 -111.72
CA PRO A 643 46.72 -23.90 -110.52
C PRO A 643 46.59 -22.82 -109.44
N ALA A 644 45.43 -22.71 -108.80
CA ALA A 644 45.20 -21.71 -107.76
C ALA A 644 46.12 -21.91 -106.55
N GLY A 645 46.72 -20.81 -106.07
CA GLY A 645 47.51 -20.79 -104.84
C GLY A 645 46.63 -20.74 -103.58
N PRO A 646 47.20 -20.90 -102.37
CA PRO A 646 46.45 -20.88 -101.11
C PRO A 646 45.76 -19.53 -100.83
N GLU A 647 46.33 -18.42 -101.31
CA GLU A 647 45.71 -17.11 -101.32
C GLU A 647 45.89 -16.48 -102.70
N THR A 648 44.86 -15.82 -103.22
CA THR A 648 44.90 -15.14 -104.50
C THR A 648 44.19 -13.80 -104.41
N GLU A 649 44.85 -12.74 -104.85
CA GLU A 649 44.26 -11.41 -104.96
C GLU A 649 43.37 -11.35 -106.20
N LEU A 650 42.13 -10.91 -106.02
CA LEU A 650 41.14 -10.72 -107.08
C LEU A 650 41.10 -9.23 -107.44
N GLY A 651 41.43 -8.92 -108.69
CA GLY A 651 41.27 -7.61 -109.31
C GLY A 651 40.47 -7.73 -110.62
N ASP A 652 40.17 -6.61 -111.27
CA ASP A 652 39.22 -6.54 -112.41
C ASP A 652 39.60 -7.40 -113.63
N ASP A 653 40.85 -7.88 -113.71
CA ASP A 653 41.39 -8.69 -114.83
C ASP A 653 41.75 -10.13 -114.43
N VAL A 654 41.25 -10.62 -113.28
CA VAL A 654 41.56 -11.96 -112.77
C VAL A 654 40.50 -12.98 -113.19
N TRP A 655 40.93 -13.97 -113.96
CA TRP A 655 40.08 -15.05 -114.46
C TRP A 655 40.19 -16.30 -113.58
N LEU A 656 39.06 -16.76 -113.06
CA LEU A 656 38.91 -17.96 -112.25
C LEU A 656 38.29 -19.07 -113.09
N GLY A 657 39.08 -20.06 -113.48
CA GLY A 657 38.61 -21.26 -114.16
C GLY A 657 38.28 -22.36 -113.16
N VAL A 658 37.01 -22.73 -113.00
CA VAL A 658 36.57 -23.76 -112.04
C VAL A 658 35.55 -24.69 -112.69
N GLY A 659 35.85 -25.99 -112.73
CA GLY A 659 34.89 -27.02 -113.18
C GLY A 659 34.37 -26.83 -114.62
N GLY A 660 35.18 -26.24 -115.51
CA GLY A 660 34.81 -25.96 -116.90
C GLY A 660 34.10 -24.62 -117.13
N ARG A 661 33.81 -23.85 -116.06
CA ARG A 661 33.30 -22.47 -116.16
C ARG A 661 34.42 -21.47 -115.97
N LEU A 662 34.31 -20.35 -116.67
CA LEU A 662 35.20 -19.20 -116.52
C LEU A 662 34.43 -18.12 -115.77
N LEU A 663 35.00 -17.64 -114.65
CA LEU A 663 34.41 -16.62 -113.79
C LEU A 663 35.37 -15.45 -113.67
N THR A 664 34.85 -14.23 -113.60
CA THR A 664 35.65 -13.00 -113.46
C THR A 664 35.12 -12.17 -112.30
N PHE A 665 36.02 -11.62 -111.49
CA PHE A 665 35.64 -10.68 -110.43
C PHE A 665 35.72 -9.26 -110.97
N GLN A 666 34.67 -8.45 -110.75
CA GLN A 666 34.67 -7.02 -111.09
C GLN A 666 34.20 -6.17 -109.91
N ARG A 667 34.78 -4.98 -109.78
CA ARG A 667 34.43 -4.02 -108.73
C ARG A 667 33.14 -3.25 -109.01
N GLU A 668 32.89 -2.84 -110.26
CA GLU A 668 31.73 -2.05 -110.68
C GLU A 668 31.06 -2.63 -111.93
N HIS A 669 29.73 -2.63 -111.98
CA HIS A 669 28.96 -3.12 -113.13
C HIS A 669 28.54 -1.96 -114.05
N HIS A 670 29.15 -1.83 -115.24
CA HIS A 670 28.79 -0.78 -116.21
C HIS A 670 27.73 -1.28 -117.22
N SER A 671 26.61 -0.57 -117.33
CA SER A 671 25.65 -0.69 -118.44
C SER A 671 25.20 0.71 -118.87
N ALA A 672 25.13 0.96 -120.18
CA ALA A 672 24.93 2.26 -120.79
C ALA A 672 23.49 2.50 -121.34
N VAL A 673 23.10 3.79 -121.34
CA VAL A 673 22.06 4.52 -122.12
C VAL A 673 20.70 4.89 -121.45
N ALA A 674 20.67 6.16 -120.99
CA ALA A 674 19.71 7.29 -121.19
C ALA A 674 18.20 7.22 -120.88
N SER A 675 17.69 8.08 -119.98
CA SER A 675 17.07 9.40 -120.28
C SER A 675 16.41 10.05 -119.03
N SER A 676 16.69 11.35 -118.80
CA SER A 676 15.99 12.31 -117.90
C SER A 676 14.77 12.93 -118.63
N PRO A 677 13.92 13.83 -118.08
CA PRO A 677 13.95 14.63 -116.82
C PRO A 677 12.61 14.52 -116.02
N ASP A 678 12.25 15.23 -114.94
CA ASP A 678 12.40 16.65 -114.61
C ASP A 678 11.83 16.97 -113.19
N THR A 679 12.17 18.16 -112.65
CA THR A 679 11.40 19.05 -111.72
C THR A 679 11.14 18.63 -110.25
N THR A 680 11.74 19.31 -109.25
CA THR A 680 11.26 20.46 -108.41
C THR A 680 10.12 20.11 -107.44
N ASP A 681 9.97 20.60 -106.20
CA ASP A 681 10.61 21.57 -105.31
C ASP A 681 9.76 21.63 -104.01
N SER A 682 10.30 22.18 -102.91
CA SER A 682 9.62 22.81 -101.74
C SER A 682 8.83 21.92 -100.75
N ALA A 683 9.17 21.89 -99.45
CA ALA A 683 8.88 22.87 -98.35
C ALA A 683 7.59 22.47 -97.59
N ALA A 684 7.68 22.17 -96.27
CA ALA A 684 7.32 23.06 -95.14
C ALA A 684 5.80 23.35 -95.08
N GLU A 685 5.06 23.40 -93.97
CA GLU A 685 5.31 23.44 -92.54
C GLU A 685 3.91 23.49 -91.87
N HIS A 686 3.85 23.15 -90.58
CA HIS A 686 3.05 23.82 -89.53
C HIS A 686 1.53 23.69 -89.37
N GLY A 687 1.18 23.74 -88.07
CA GLY A 687 -0.13 24.04 -87.47
C GLY A 687 -0.46 23.00 -86.38
N ILE A 688 0.13 23.02 -85.18
CA ILE A 688 -0.11 23.88 -83.99
C ILE A 688 -1.58 24.01 -83.57
N THR A 689 -1.76 23.95 -82.24
CA THR A 689 -2.79 24.52 -81.33
C THR A 689 -3.87 23.52 -80.89
N ASP A 690 -4.30 23.44 -79.63
CA ASP A 690 -3.89 24.10 -78.39
C ASP A 690 -4.68 23.47 -77.20
N ILE A 691 -4.11 23.57 -75.98
CA ILE A 691 -4.70 24.04 -74.68
C ILE A 691 -6.01 23.34 -74.19
N ALA A 692 -6.23 22.91 -72.94
CA ALA A 692 -5.93 23.49 -71.62
C ALA A 692 -6.36 22.54 -70.47
N SER A 693 -5.69 22.69 -69.30
CA SER A 693 -6.25 22.92 -67.93
C SER A 693 -7.25 21.92 -67.32
N ALA A 694 -7.31 21.59 -66.02
CA ALA A 694 -6.67 21.95 -64.74
C ALA A 694 -6.93 20.73 -63.78
N GLN A 695 -6.51 20.59 -62.52
CA GLN A 695 -6.41 21.55 -61.40
C GLN A 695 -5.78 20.83 -60.17
N ALA A 696 -5.14 21.64 -59.28
CA ALA A 696 -4.86 21.55 -57.82
C ALA A 696 -5.22 20.26 -57.02
N GLY A 697 -4.53 19.86 -55.96
CA GLY A 697 -3.74 20.62 -54.96
C GLY A 697 -4.43 20.57 -53.60
N ASP A 698 -3.92 19.74 -52.69
CA ASP A 698 -3.58 19.97 -51.26
C ASP A 698 -3.04 18.68 -50.63
#